data_AF-A0A6P5IZT4-F1
#
_entry.id   AF-A0A6P5IZT4-F1
#
_cell.length_a   1.000
_cell.length_b   1.000
_cell.length_c   1.000
_cell.angle_alpha   90.00
_cell.angle_beta   90.00
_cell.angle_gamma   90.00
#
_symmetry.space_group_name_H-M   'P 1'
#
loop_
_entity.id
_entity.type
_entity.pdbx_description
1 polymer ?
#
loop_
_entity_poly.entity_id
_entity_poly.type
_entity_poly.pdbx_seq_one_letter_code
_entity_poly.pdbx_strand_id
1 'polypeptide(L)'
;MGVPKFYRWISERYPCLSEVVKEHQIPEFDNLYLDMNGIIHQCSHPNDDDVHFRISDDKIFADIFHYLEVLFRIIKPRKVFFMAVDGVAPRAKMNQQRGRRFRAAKEAEDKIKKALEKGESLPTEARFDSNCITPGTEFMARLHEHLKYFVNVKISSDKSWQGVTIYLSGHETPGEGEHKIMEFIRSEKGKPDHDPNVRHCLYGLDADLIMLGLTSHESHFSLLREEVRFGGKKTQRVCAPEETTFHLLHLSLMREYVDYEFSALKDKISFKYDIERIIDDWILMGFLVGNDFIPHLPHLHINHDALPLLYRTYMTVLPELGGYINENGHLNLPRFEKYLIKLSDFDREHFSEVFVDLKWFESKVGNKYLNEAAGIAAEEAKNYKQKKLKGQENSMCLAALDKTEEEVVASKSVIEDEPEDDDLFETEFRQYKRTYYMTKMGVEIVSDDFLADQAECYVQAIQWILHYYYHGVQSWSWYYPYHYAPYLSDIRNISELKIHFELGKPFMPFEQLLAVLPAASKDLLPRCYQHLMTSEESPIIEYYPPDFKTDLNGKQQEWEAVVLIPFIDETQLLQAMESCNKYLREEEKKRNRHSECLMYWFDQDAGFKYPSPWPEKFPSLEKCRARYKIISLDAWHVDVSHNKITKIDQKALYFCGFPTLKHIKHKFFLKKSGVQVFQQSSRGENMMLEILVDDDSDELQIENVASLVLGKSVFVNWPHLEEARVVAVSDGETKLVES
;
A
#
# COMPACT_ATOMS: atom_id res chain seq x y z
N MET A 1 -2.54 5.16 -3.73
CA MET A 1 -2.02 5.08 -2.35
C MET A 1 -1.19 3.82 -2.25
N GLY A 2 -0.46 3.65 -1.15
CA GLY A 2 0.43 2.51 -0.99
C GLY A 2 1.64 2.55 -1.92
N VAL A 3 2.16 1.39 -2.32
CA VAL A 3 3.42 1.27 -3.07
C VAL A 3 3.34 1.91 -4.49
N PRO A 4 4.03 3.03 -4.77
CA PRO A 4 3.87 3.76 -6.04
C PRO A 4 4.33 2.95 -7.25
N LYS A 5 3.51 2.93 -8.32
CA LYS A 5 3.74 2.20 -9.59
C LYS A 5 3.79 0.66 -9.48
N PHE A 6 3.61 0.08 -8.29
CA PHE A 6 3.75 -1.36 -8.03
C PHE A 6 2.84 -2.25 -8.88
N TYR A 7 1.54 -1.92 -8.99
CA TYR A 7 0.59 -2.65 -9.84
C TYR A 7 1.06 -2.76 -11.30
N ARG A 8 1.64 -1.69 -11.85
CA ARG A 8 2.20 -1.70 -13.22
C ARG A 8 3.41 -2.62 -13.30
N TRP A 9 4.35 -2.47 -12.37
CA TRP A 9 5.60 -3.25 -12.36
C TRP A 9 5.33 -4.76 -12.21
N ILE A 10 4.45 -5.15 -11.29
CA ILE A 10 4.15 -6.58 -11.05
C ILE A 10 3.39 -7.20 -12.23
N SER A 11 2.47 -6.45 -12.85
CA SER A 11 1.77 -6.90 -14.07
C SER A 11 2.70 -7.01 -15.27
N GLU A 12 3.67 -6.10 -15.44
CA GLU A 12 4.71 -6.22 -16.48
C GLU A 12 5.70 -7.36 -16.21
N ARG A 13 5.98 -7.69 -14.93
CA ARG A 13 6.85 -8.82 -14.56
C ARG A 13 6.17 -10.17 -14.77
N TYR A 14 4.89 -10.28 -14.44
CA TYR A 14 4.11 -11.52 -14.45
C TYR A 14 2.88 -11.36 -15.40
N PRO A 15 3.05 -11.52 -16.72
CA PRO A 15 2.11 -10.97 -17.71
C PRO A 15 0.71 -11.59 -17.70
N CYS A 16 0.55 -12.81 -17.18
CA CYS A 16 -0.74 -13.50 -17.13
C CYS A 16 -1.57 -13.18 -15.87
N LEU A 17 -1.09 -12.34 -14.93
CA LEU A 17 -1.77 -12.06 -13.66
C LEU A 17 -3.23 -11.60 -13.78
N SER A 18 -3.55 -10.86 -14.84
CA SER A 18 -4.85 -10.19 -14.98
C SER A 18 -5.52 -10.53 -16.30
N GLU A 19 -6.83 -10.72 -16.27
CA GLU A 19 -7.68 -10.82 -17.45
C GLU A 19 -8.61 -9.60 -17.60
N VAL A 20 -9.24 -9.44 -18.77
CA VAL A 20 -10.27 -8.42 -19.01
C VAL A 20 -11.63 -9.04 -18.72
N VAL A 21 -12.40 -8.41 -17.84
CA VAL A 21 -13.75 -8.85 -17.44
C VAL A 21 -14.70 -8.73 -18.63
N LYS A 22 -15.35 -9.85 -18.99
CA LYS A 22 -16.40 -9.90 -20.02
C LYS A 22 -17.66 -10.50 -19.40
N GLU A 23 -18.85 -9.93 -19.65
CA GLU A 23 -20.09 -10.23 -18.91
C GLU A 23 -20.50 -11.72 -18.81
N HIS A 24 -19.97 -12.57 -19.69
CA HIS A 24 -20.33 -13.99 -19.82
C HIS A 24 -19.22 -14.95 -19.35
N GLN A 25 -18.08 -14.42 -18.88
CA GLN A 25 -16.87 -15.20 -18.56
C GLN A 25 -16.34 -14.92 -17.14
N ILE A 26 -17.12 -14.22 -16.32
CA ILE A 26 -16.73 -13.83 -14.97
C ILE A 26 -16.78 -15.06 -14.05
N PRO A 27 -15.73 -15.32 -13.25
CA PRO A 27 -15.74 -16.36 -12.23
C PRO A 27 -16.90 -16.19 -11.25
N GLU A 28 -17.44 -17.31 -10.76
CA GLU A 28 -18.42 -17.27 -9.67
C GLU A 28 -17.75 -16.90 -8.36
N PHE A 29 -18.17 -15.80 -7.73
CA PHE A 29 -17.68 -15.41 -6.41
C PHE A 29 -18.70 -15.70 -5.30
N ASP A 30 -18.19 -16.09 -4.13
CA ASP A 30 -19.00 -16.20 -2.93
C ASP A 30 -19.15 -14.83 -2.25
N ASN A 31 -18.04 -14.11 -2.12
CA ASN A 31 -17.96 -12.87 -1.36
C ASN A 31 -17.41 -11.74 -2.25
N LEU A 32 -18.15 -10.63 -2.34
CA LEU A 32 -17.68 -9.37 -2.92
C LEU A 32 -17.47 -8.34 -1.81
N TYR A 33 -16.30 -7.73 -1.82
CA TYR A 33 -15.89 -6.66 -0.90
C TYR A 33 -15.59 -5.40 -1.70
N LEU A 34 -16.10 -4.25 -1.26
CA LEU A 34 -15.82 -2.95 -1.85
C LEU A 34 -15.14 -2.04 -0.83
N ASP A 35 -13.93 -1.57 -1.16
CA ASP A 35 -13.52 -0.25 -0.67
C ASP A 35 -14.39 0.81 -1.38
N MET A 36 -15.14 1.56 -0.57
CA MET A 36 -16.01 2.62 -1.04
C MET A 36 -15.25 3.89 -1.40
N ASN A 37 -14.07 4.13 -0.83
CA ASN A 37 -13.44 5.45 -0.88
C ASN A 37 -12.98 5.82 -2.29
N GLY A 38 -12.49 4.87 -3.09
CA GLY A 38 -12.28 5.07 -4.52
C GLY A 38 -13.53 5.53 -5.27
N ILE A 39 -14.68 4.85 -5.04
CA ILE A 39 -15.97 5.16 -5.67
C ILE A 39 -16.47 6.55 -5.28
N ILE A 40 -16.40 6.90 -3.98
CA ILE A 40 -16.83 8.20 -3.46
C ILE A 40 -15.99 9.33 -4.08
N HIS A 41 -14.67 9.15 -4.20
CA HIS A 41 -13.81 10.11 -4.90
C HIS A 41 -14.18 10.26 -6.39
N GLN A 42 -14.39 9.14 -7.10
CA GLN A 42 -14.73 9.13 -8.53
C GLN A 42 -16.07 9.82 -8.84
N CYS A 43 -17.11 9.55 -8.04
CA CYS A 43 -18.45 10.10 -8.25
C CYS A 43 -18.60 11.57 -7.82
N SER A 44 -17.77 12.06 -6.90
CA SER A 44 -17.91 13.42 -6.34
C SER A 44 -17.07 14.50 -7.03
N HIS A 45 -15.92 14.14 -7.63
CA HIS A 45 -15.08 15.09 -8.36
C HIS A 45 -14.35 14.42 -9.55
N PRO A 46 -15.09 13.93 -10.56
CA PRO A 46 -14.52 13.28 -11.74
C PRO A 46 -13.62 14.20 -12.59
N ASN A 47 -13.76 15.53 -12.47
CA ASN A 47 -13.04 16.54 -13.24
C ASN A 47 -12.36 17.62 -12.35
N ASP A 48 -11.58 17.21 -11.36
CA ASP A 48 -10.96 18.10 -10.35
C ASP A 48 -9.91 19.10 -10.89
N ASP A 49 -9.56 19.05 -12.17
CA ASP A 49 -8.74 20.06 -12.85
C ASP A 49 -9.55 21.27 -13.35
N ASP A 50 -10.88 21.17 -13.42
CA ASP A 50 -11.77 22.24 -13.85
C ASP A 50 -12.31 23.05 -12.67
N VAL A 51 -11.93 24.33 -12.60
CA VAL A 51 -12.37 25.27 -11.55
C VAL A 51 -13.84 25.70 -11.67
N HIS A 52 -14.45 25.52 -12.85
CA HIS A 52 -15.85 25.82 -13.12
C HIS A 52 -16.78 24.64 -12.83
N PHE A 53 -16.25 23.43 -12.68
CA PHE A 53 -17.03 22.23 -12.38
C PHE A 53 -17.81 22.37 -11.07
N ARG A 54 -19.11 22.01 -11.12
CA ARG A 54 -20.03 21.96 -9.98
C ARG A 54 -20.88 20.70 -10.09
N ILE A 55 -21.21 20.11 -8.94
CA ILE A 55 -22.03 18.91 -8.82
C ILE A 55 -22.76 18.95 -7.47
N SER A 56 -24.01 18.52 -7.44
CA SER A 56 -24.87 18.52 -6.25
C SER A 56 -24.88 17.17 -5.55
N ASP A 57 -25.08 17.16 -4.22
CA ASP A 57 -25.08 15.95 -3.39
C ASP A 57 -26.01 14.85 -3.94
N ASP A 58 -27.18 15.19 -4.49
CA ASP A 58 -28.12 14.22 -5.05
C ASP A 58 -27.60 13.53 -6.32
N LYS A 59 -26.80 14.23 -7.13
CA LYS A 59 -26.12 13.63 -8.29
C LYS A 59 -24.99 12.70 -7.83
N ILE A 60 -24.19 13.14 -6.84
CA ILE A 60 -23.12 12.32 -6.26
C ILE A 60 -23.69 11.01 -5.69
N PHE A 61 -24.77 11.09 -4.90
CA PHE A 61 -25.38 9.90 -4.29
C PHE A 61 -26.04 8.99 -5.34
N ALA A 62 -26.70 9.54 -6.36
CA ALA A 62 -27.23 8.75 -7.47
C ALA A 62 -26.13 8.02 -8.27
N ASP A 63 -25.00 8.68 -8.50
CA ASP A 63 -23.86 8.08 -9.23
C ASP A 63 -23.19 6.97 -8.41
N ILE A 64 -23.03 7.15 -7.09
CA ILE A 64 -22.55 6.09 -6.18
C ILE A 64 -23.52 4.89 -6.20
N PHE A 65 -24.83 5.13 -6.11
CA PHE A 65 -25.83 4.05 -6.17
C PHE A 65 -25.76 3.26 -7.49
N HIS A 66 -25.59 3.96 -8.62
CA HIS A 66 -25.44 3.35 -9.94
C HIS A 66 -24.14 2.53 -10.04
N TYR A 67 -23.02 3.08 -9.57
CA TYR A 67 -21.73 2.38 -9.55
C TYR A 67 -21.79 1.07 -8.73
N LEU A 68 -22.41 1.11 -7.54
CA LEU A 68 -22.63 -0.07 -6.69
C LEU A 68 -23.50 -1.13 -7.37
N GLU A 69 -24.55 -0.73 -8.07
CA GLU A 69 -25.41 -1.63 -8.84
C GLU A 69 -24.64 -2.30 -9.98
N VAL A 70 -23.79 -1.57 -10.71
CA VAL A 70 -22.99 -2.13 -11.79
C VAL A 70 -21.94 -3.12 -11.26
N LEU A 71 -21.19 -2.78 -10.21
CA LEU A 71 -20.24 -3.73 -9.60
C LEU A 71 -20.91 -5.02 -9.10
N PHE A 72 -22.06 -4.89 -8.44
CA PHE A 72 -22.85 -6.05 -7.99
C PHE A 72 -23.37 -6.89 -9.18
N ARG A 73 -23.87 -6.23 -10.24
CA ARG A 73 -24.35 -6.87 -11.47
C ARG A 73 -23.24 -7.58 -12.25
N ILE A 74 -22.00 -7.09 -12.18
CA ILE A 74 -20.81 -7.72 -12.77
C ILE A 74 -20.48 -9.01 -11.99
N ILE A 75 -20.20 -8.91 -10.69
CA ILE A 75 -19.60 -10.01 -9.90
C ILE A 75 -20.63 -11.03 -9.38
N LYS A 76 -21.88 -10.64 -9.13
CA LYS A 76 -22.99 -11.53 -8.71
C LYS A 76 -22.64 -12.42 -7.49
N PRO A 77 -22.21 -11.84 -6.35
CA PRO A 77 -21.77 -12.60 -5.18
C PRO A 77 -22.86 -13.51 -4.62
N ARG A 78 -22.49 -14.70 -4.12
CA ARG A 78 -23.44 -15.75 -3.69
C ARG A 78 -23.72 -15.84 -2.19
N LYS A 79 -22.83 -15.33 -1.34
CA LYS A 79 -22.91 -15.45 0.13
C LYS A 79 -22.86 -14.07 0.79
N VAL A 80 -21.86 -13.25 0.46
CA VAL A 80 -21.59 -11.96 1.13
C VAL A 80 -21.40 -10.81 0.13
N PHE A 81 -21.98 -9.66 0.46
CA PHE A 81 -21.63 -8.37 -0.16
C PHE A 81 -21.27 -7.37 0.94
N PHE A 82 -20.04 -6.87 0.95
CA PHE A 82 -19.51 -6.01 2.00
C PHE A 82 -19.10 -4.65 1.44
N MET A 83 -19.70 -3.57 1.94
CA MET A 83 -19.32 -2.19 1.63
C MET A 83 -18.59 -1.59 2.83
N ALA A 84 -17.34 -1.16 2.63
CA ALA A 84 -16.51 -0.56 3.66
C ALA A 84 -16.15 0.88 3.29
N VAL A 85 -16.53 1.84 4.13
CA VAL A 85 -16.16 3.25 4.02
C VAL A 85 -15.05 3.53 5.05
N ASP A 86 -14.05 4.35 4.75
CA ASP A 86 -13.05 4.72 5.76
C ASP A 86 -13.72 5.37 6.98
N GLY A 87 -13.37 4.86 8.15
CA GLY A 87 -13.61 5.48 9.45
C GLY A 87 -12.39 6.23 9.95
N VAL A 88 -12.35 6.50 11.26
CA VAL A 88 -11.15 7.05 11.90
C VAL A 88 -9.99 6.06 11.76
N ALA A 89 -8.87 6.53 11.22
CA ALA A 89 -7.67 5.73 10.97
C ALA A 89 -6.66 5.84 12.13
N PRO A 90 -5.69 4.91 12.27
CA PRO A 90 -4.60 5.04 13.22
C PRO A 90 -3.71 6.27 12.96
N ARG A 91 -3.12 6.83 14.02
CA ARG A 91 -2.28 8.05 13.98
C ARG A 91 -1.12 7.94 12.98
N ALA A 92 -0.59 6.73 12.75
CA ALA A 92 0.35 6.41 11.68
C ALA A 92 -0.13 6.87 10.28
N LYS A 93 -1.37 6.55 9.86
CA LYS A 93 -1.91 6.98 8.55
C LYS A 93 -2.43 8.41 8.57
N MET A 94 -2.86 8.93 9.73
CA MET A 94 -3.39 10.30 9.86
C MET A 94 -2.39 11.37 9.37
N ASN A 95 -1.08 11.17 9.57
CA ASN A 95 -0.06 12.10 9.04
C ASN A 95 0.00 12.12 7.51
N GLN A 96 -0.11 10.96 6.84
CA GLN A 96 -0.20 10.86 5.38
C GLN A 96 -1.48 11.52 4.85
N GLN A 97 -2.62 11.24 5.51
CA GLN A 97 -3.90 11.86 5.17
C GLN A 97 -3.81 13.39 5.28
N ARG A 98 -3.34 13.91 6.41
CA ARG A 98 -3.18 15.36 6.65
C ARG A 98 -2.31 16.03 5.59
N GLY A 99 -1.15 15.44 5.27
CA GLY A 99 -0.29 15.95 4.19
C GLY A 99 -1.02 16.06 2.86
N ARG A 100 -1.85 15.06 2.51
CA ARG A 100 -2.69 15.10 1.30
C ARG A 100 -3.81 16.14 1.38
N ARG A 101 -4.50 16.29 2.52
CA ARG A 101 -5.57 17.30 2.70
C ARG A 101 -5.02 18.72 2.58
N PHE A 102 -3.86 19.00 3.20
CA PHE A 102 -3.15 20.27 3.06
C PHE A 102 -2.73 20.55 1.61
N ARG A 103 -2.16 19.56 0.90
CA ARG A 103 -1.78 19.71 -0.51
C ARG A 103 -3.00 19.96 -1.41
N ALA A 104 -4.07 19.18 -1.24
CA ALA A 104 -5.30 19.33 -2.04
C ALA A 104 -5.95 20.72 -1.89
N ALA A 105 -5.99 21.26 -0.66
CA ALA A 105 -6.49 22.62 -0.43
C ALA A 105 -5.61 23.68 -1.12
N LYS A 106 -4.28 23.58 -0.99
CA LYS A 106 -3.34 24.51 -1.64
C LYS A 106 -3.40 24.42 -3.16
N GLU A 107 -3.49 23.22 -3.74
CA GLU A 107 -3.68 23.01 -5.18
C GLU A 107 -5.00 23.61 -5.68
N ALA A 108 -6.09 23.51 -4.91
CA ALA A 108 -7.38 24.09 -5.24
C ALA A 108 -7.36 25.63 -5.20
N GLU A 109 -6.73 26.23 -4.17
CA GLU A 109 -6.54 27.68 -4.06
C GLU A 109 -5.68 28.21 -5.21
N ASP A 110 -4.55 27.56 -5.50
CA ASP A 110 -3.67 27.92 -6.61
C ASP A 110 -4.38 27.83 -7.97
N LYS A 111 -5.19 26.79 -8.19
CA LYS A 111 -6.03 26.64 -9.40
C LYS A 111 -7.04 27.81 -9.52
N ILE A 112 -7.72 28.17 -8.43
CA ILE A 112 -8.69 29.29 -8.37
C ILE A 112 -8.01 30.64 -8.64
N LYS A 113 -6.89 30.91 -7.97
CA LYS A 113 -6.09 32.13 -8.13
C LYS A 113 -5.62 32.31 -9.57
N LYS A 114 -5.05 31.26 -10.17
CA LYS A 114 -4.59 31.25 -11.58
C LYS A 114 -5.73 31.41 -12.60
N ALA A 115 -6.99 31.17 -12.23
CA ALA A 115 -8.14 31.44 -13.08
C ALA A 115 -8.58 32.92 -12.96
N LEU A 116 -8.66 33.44 -11.73
CA LEU A 116 -8.98 34.85 -11.46
C LEU A 116 -7.92 35.81 -12.05
N GLU A 117 -6.64 35.44 -12.00
CA GLU A 117 -5.53 36.20 -12.60
C GLU A 117 -5.61 36.29 -14.15
N LYS A 118 -6.30 35.35 -14.82
CA LYS A 118 -6.60 35.43 -16.25
C LYS A 118 -7.89 36.21 -16.56
N GLY A 119 -8.64 36.63 -15.53
CA GLY A 119 -9.95 37.26 -15.67
C GLY A 119 -11.12 36.28 -15.89
N GLU A 120 -10.97 35.00 -15.52
CA GLU A 120 -12.08 34.02 -15.60
C GLU A 120 -13.14 34.30 -14.52
N SER A 121 -14.41 34.47 -14.92
CA SER A 121 -15.53 34.60 -13.98
C SER A 121 -15.97 33.24 -13.45
N LEU A 122 -15.61 32.92 -12.20
CA LEU A 122 -15.99 31.66 -11.55
C LEU A 122 -17.48 31.62 -11.17
N PRO A 123 -18.12 30.43 -11.11
CA PRO A 123 -19.49 30.28 -10.63
C PRO A 123 -19.68 30.77 -9.20
N THR A 124 -20.86 31.32 -8.90
CA THR A 124 -21.23 31.81 -7.54
C THR A 124 -21.44 30.69 -6.53
N GLU A 125 -21.70 29.47 -6.99
CA GLU A 125 -21.74 28.27 -6.14
C GLU A 125 -20.33 27.89 -5.69
N ALA A 126 -20.19 27.42 -4.45
CA ALA A 126 -18.92 26.88 -3.95
C ALA A 126 -18.50 25.63 -4.75
N ARG A 127 -17.19 25.48 -4.97
CA ARG A 127 -16.63 24.22 -5.50
C ARG A 127 -16.76 23.13 -4.43
N PHE A 128 -16.96 21.88 -4.85
CA PHE A 128 -16.94 20.73 -3.95
C PHE A 128 -15.54 20.58 -3.31
N ASP A 129 -15.46 20.65 -1.98
CA ASP A 129 -14.23 20.38 -1.24
C ASP A 129 -14.08 18.87 -1.02
N SER A 130 -13.14 18.24 -1.72
CA SER A 130 -12.86 16.80 -1.61
C SER A 130 -12.29 16.39 -0.24
N ASN A 131 -11.86 17.33 0.60
CA ASN A 131 -11.52 17.07 1.99
C ASN A 131 -12.76 16.69 2.83
N CYS A 132 -13.98 16.94 2.34
CA CYS A 132 -15.20 16.48 3.00
C CYS A 132 -15.36 14.96 3.04
N ILE A 133 -14.61 14.21 2.22
CA ILE A 133 -14.51 12.74 2.23
C ILE A 133 -13.58 12.31 3.37
N THR A 134 -13.97 12.67 4.59
CA THR A 134 -13.28 12.37 5.85
C THR A 134 -14.36 12.07 6.90
N PRO A 135 -14.17 11.06 7.79
CA PRO A 135 -15.13 10.72 8.83
C PRO A 135 -15.62 11.91 9.66
N GLY A 136 -16.91 11.90 10.03
CA GLY A 136 -17.50 12.93 10.90
C GLY A 136 -17.97 14.21 10.20
N THR A 137 -17.73 14.39 8.89
CA THR A 137 -18.30 15.53 8.14
C THR A 137 -19.80 15.36 7.89
N GLU A 138 -20.48 16.45 7.53
CA GLU A 138 -21.90 16.43 7.17
C GLU A 138 -22.15 15.74 5.82
N PHE A 139 -21.17 15.75 4.92
CA PHE A 139 -21.21 14.97 3.69
C PHE A 139 -21.23 13.47 3.98
N MET A 140 -20.27 12.97 4.78
CA MET A 140 -20.16 11.54 5.06
C MET A 140 -21.35 11.01 5.88
N ALA A 141 -21.86 11.79 6.83
CA ALA A 141 -23.05 11.41 7.60
C ALA A 141 -24.32 11.31 6.71
N ARG A 142 -24.53 12.27 5.80
CA ARG A 142 -25.64 12.21 4.83
C ARG A 142 -25.48 11.05 3.86
N LEU A 143 -24.26 10.81 3.36
CA LEU A 143 -23.94 9.66 2.51
C LEU A 143 -24.24 8.33 3.22
N HIS A 144 -23.92 8.21 4.51
CA HIS A 144 -24.16 6.97 5.25
C HIS A 144 -25.65 6.63 5.38
N GLU A 145 -26.52 7.61 5.67
CA GLU A 145 -27.97 7.41 5.65
C GLU A 145 -28.52 7.09 4.25
N HIS A 146 -27.95 7.70 3.20
CA HIS A 146 -28.29 7.38 1.81
C HIS A 146 -27.88 5.95 1.43
N LEU A 147 -26.73 5.44 1.90
CA LEU A 147 -26.31 4.05 1.72
C LEU A 147 -27.23 3.08 2.49
N LYS A 148 -27.63 3.41 3.74
CA LYS A 148 -28.63 2.62 4.50
C LYS A 148 -29.95 2.52 3.73
N TYR A 149 -30.44 3.63 3.17
CA TYR A 149 -31.63 3.66 2.32
C TYR A 149 -31.47 2.82 1.04
N PHE A 150 -30.36 2.95 0.32
CA PHE A 150 -30.07 2.19 -0.90
C PHE A 150 -30.10 0.67 -0.67
N VAL A 151 -29.47 0.18 0.41
CA VAL A 151 -29.49 -1.24 0.78
C VAL A 151 -30.91 -1.73 1.08
N ASN A 152 -31.70 -0.95 1.84
CA ASN A 152 -33.10 -1.27 2.11
C ASN A 152 -33.93 -1.36 0.82
N VAL A 153 -33.71 -0.44 -0.13
CA VAL A 153 -34.37 -0.46 -1.45
C VAL A 153 -33.97 -1.69 -2.25
N LYS A 154 -32.66 -1.94 -2.45
CA LYS A 154 -32.19 -3.04 -3.30
C LYS A 154 -32.62 -4.42 -2.80
N ILE A 155 -32.48 -4.70 -1.50
CA ILE A 155 -32.99 -5.96 -0.90
C ILE A 155 -34.50 -6.11 -1.14
N SER A 156 -35.26 -5.01 -1.09
CA SER A 156 -36.72 -5.07 -1.20
C SER A 156 -37.26 -5.15 -2.64
N SER A 157 -36.48 -4.70 -3.64
CA SER A 157 -36.91 -4.60 -5.05
C SER A 157 -36.19 -5.55 -6.00
N ASP A 158 -34.91 -5.86 -5.77
CA ASP A 158 -34.07 -6.67 -6.65
C ASP A 158 -33.87 -8.08 -6.08
N LYS A 159 -34.26 -9.11 -6.85
CA LYS A 159 -34.14 -10.51 -6.46
C LYS A 159 -32.69 -10.97 -6.30
N SER A 160 -31.74 -10.37 -7.01
CA SER A 160 -30.32 -10.75 -6.94
C SER A 160 -29.69 -10.41 -5.58
N TRP A 161 -30.23 -9.41 -4.88
CA TRP A 161 -29.79 -9.01 -3.53
C TRP A 161 -30.45 -9.86 -2.42
N GLN A 162 -31.47 -10.67 -2.73
CA GLN A 162 -32.28 -11.37 -1.72
C GLN A 162 -31.65 -12.67 -1.19
N GLY A 163 -30.68 -13.22 -1.92
CA GLY A 163 -29.91 -14.39 -1.49
C GLY A 163 -28.59 -14.09 -0.76
N VAL A 164 -28.25 -12.80 -0.58
CA VAL A 164 -26.92 -12.36 -0.14
C VAL A 164 -26.99 -11.69 1.23
N THR A 165 -26.03 -11.99 2.11
CA THR A 165 -25.88 -11.25 3.38
C THR A 165 -25.08 -9.98 3.12
N ILE A 166 -25.64 -8.82 3.45
CA ILE A 166 -25.08 -7.52 3.06
C ILE A 166 -24.56 -6.79 4.30
N TYR A 167 -23.28 -6.42 4.29
CA TYR A 167 -22.64 -5.66 5.37
C TYR A 167 -22.36 -4.22 4.91
N LEU A 168 -22.68 -3.25 5.78
CA LEU A 168 -22.38 -1.84 5.58
C LEU A 168 -21.59 -1.32 6.79
N SER A 169 -20.27 -1.26 6.63
CA SER A 169 -19.36 -0.66 7.61
C SER A 169 -19.11 0.80 7.23
N GLY A 170 -19.84 1.72 7.87
CA GLY A 170 -19.80 3.14 7.56
C GLY A 170 -18.55 3.86 8.08
N HIS A 171 -18.48 5.16 7.83
CA HIS A 171 -17.43 6.03 8.39
C HIS A 171 -17.51 6.20 9.92
N GLU A 172 -18.62 5.76 10.52
CA GLU A 172 -18.85 5.81 11.97
C GLU A 172 -18.07 4.69 12.69
N THR A 173 -17.89 3.53 12.05
CA THR A 173 -17.03 2.45 12.52
C THR A 173 -15.56 2.84 12.33
N PRO A 174 -14.67 2.74 13.34
CA PRO A 174 -13.22 2.97 13.19
C PRO A 174 -12.56 2.04 12.16
N GLY A 175 -11.37 2.41 11.70
CA GLY A 175 -10.56 1.66 10.75
C GLY A 175 -10.78 2.05 9.29
N GLU A 176 -9.81 1.72 8.44
CA GLU A 176 -9.86 1.94 7.00
C GLU A 176 -10.70 0.87 6.30
N GLY A 177 -11.26 1.18 5.13
CA GLY A 177 -12.16 0.29 4.38
C GLY A 177 -11.54 -1.08 4.11
N GLU A 178 -10.31 -1.09 3.60
CA GLU A 178 -9.54 -2.30 3.29
C GLU A 178 -9.18 -3.13 4.55
N HIS A 179 -8.85 -2.47 5.66
CA HIS A 179 -8.53 -3.18 6.91
C HIS A 179 -9.77 -3.73 7.63
N LYS A 180 -10.92 -3.03 7.59
CA LYS A 180 -12.23 -3.55 8.04
C LYS A 180 -12.63 -4.83 7.30
N ILE A 181 -12.39 -4.87 5.98
CA ILE A 181 -12.63 -6.05 5.14
C ILE A 181 -11.72 -7.20 5.56
N MET A 182 -10.43 -6.93 5.82
CA MET A 182 -9.49 -7.96 6.25
C MET A 182 -9.73 -8.46 7.68
N GLU A 183 -10.24 -7.63 8.59
CA GLU A 183 -10.73 -8.05 9.91
C GLU A 183 -11.92 -9.01 9.78
N PHE A 184 -12.92 -8.66 8.97
CA PHE A 184 -14.02 -9.57 8.66
C PHE A 184 -13.51 -10.90 8.08
N ILE A 185 -12.64 -10.87 7.07
CA ILE A 185 -12.08 -12.08 6.45
C ILE A 185 -11.35 -12.94 7.49
N ARG A 186 -10.44 -12.38 8.30
CA ARG A 186 -9.76 -13.12 9.37
C ARG A 186 -10.75 -13.73 10.38
N SER A 187 -11.82 -13.03 10.73
CA SER A 187 -12.83 -13.54 11.66
C SER A 187 -13.67 -14.70 11.09
N GLU A 188 -14.00 -14.66 9.79
CA GLU A 188 -14.69 -15.75 9.10
C GLU A 188 -13.77 -16.98 8.96
N LYS A 189 -12.48 -16.77 8.67
CA LYS A 189 -11.45 -17.82 8.61
C LYS A 189 -11.18 -18.50 9.95
N GLY A 190 -11.40 -17.80 11.06
CA GLY A 190 -11.25 -18.34 12.41
C GLY A 190 -12.33 -19.37 12.80
N LYS A 191 -13.40 -19.51 12.01
CA LYS A 191 -14.54 -20.38 12.34
C LYS A 191 -14.25 -21.87 12.07
N PRO A 192 -14.72 -22.80 12.92
CA PRO A 192 -14.50 -24.24 12.72
C PRO A 192 -15.13 -24.84 11.45
N ASP A 193 -16.13 -24.16 10.88
CA ASP A 193 -16.90 -24.53 9.68
C ASP A 193 -16.52 -23.73 8.43
N HIS A 194 -15.42 -22.97 8.47
CA HIS A 194 -14.89 -22.24 7.31
C HIS A 194 -14.47 -23.21 6.18
N ASP A 195 -14.98 -22.94 4.97
CA ASP A 195 -14.64 -23.64 3.73
C ASP A 195 -13.38 -23.01 3.11
N PRO A 196 -12.24 -23.73 2.98
CA PRO A 196 -10.99 -23.19 2.43
C PRO A 196 -11.03 -22.97 0.90
N ASN A 197 -12.21 -23.13 0.28
CA ASN A 197 -12.48 -22.79 -1.12
C ASN A 197 -13.50 -21.65 -1.27
N VAL A 198 -13.75 -20.85 -0.23
CA VAL A 198 -14.52 -19.60 -0.40
C VAL A 198 -13.83 -18.68 -1.41
N ARG A 199 -14.62 -18.10 -2.32
CA ARG A 199 -14.13 -17.29 -3.44
C ARG A 199 -14.32 -15.80 -3.15
N HIS A 200 -13.21 -15.07 -3.06
CA HIS A 200 -13.14 -13.68 -2.64
C HIS A 200 -12.87 -12.74 -3.82
N CYS A 201 -13.72 -11.74 -4.02
CA CYS A 201 -13.48 -10.62 -4.94
C CYS A 201 -13.38 -9.32 -4.14
N LEU A 202 -12.25 -8.63 -4.20
CA LEU A 202 -12.07 -7.30 -3.58
C LEU A 202 -11.91 -6.23 -4.65
N TYR A 203 -12.82 -5.27 -4.68
CA TYR A 203 -12.74 -4.10 -5.53
C TYR A 203 -11.87 -3.00 -4.90
N GLY A 204 -10.95 -2.44 -5.68
CA GLY A 204 -10.22 -1.22 -5.32
C GLY A 204 -8.99 -0.98 -6.20
N LEU A 205 -8.57 0.28 -6.31
CA LEU A 205 -7.49 0.70 -7.23
C LEU A 205 -6.10 0.74 -6.61
N ASP A 206 -5.97 0.57 -5.29
CA ASP A 206 -4.69 0.71 -4.60
C ASP A 206 -3.80 -0.53 -4.73
N ALA A 207 -2.49 -0.32 -4.59
CA ALA A 207 -1.49 -1.38 -4.76
C ALA A 207 -1.48 -2.36 -3.58
N ASP A 208 -1.70 -1.83 -2.38
CA ASP A 208 -1.58 -2.54 -1.11
C ASP A 208 -2.64 -3.63 -0.94
N LEU A 209 -3.77 -3.53 -1.64
CA LEU A 209 -4.79 -4.58 -1.79
C LEU A 209 -4.22 -5.91 -2.32
N ILE A 210 -3.12 -5.88 -3.09
CA ILE A 210 -2.40 -7.10 -3.53
C ILE A 210 -1.71 -7.76 -2.34
N MET A 211 -1.10 -6.97 -1.45
CA MET A 211 -0.43 -7.47 -0.26
C MET A 211 -1.44 -7.92 0.81
N LEU A 212 -2.48 -7.12 1.08
CA LEU A 212 -3.59 -7.47 1.98
C LEU A 212 -4.35 -8.73 1.49
N GLY A 213 -4.58 -8.85 0.18
CA GLY A 213 -5.16 -10.07 -0.39
C GLY A 213 -4.28 -11.29 -0.19
N LEU A 214 -2.95 -11.14 -0.23
CA LEU A 214 -1.99 -12.22 0.03
C LEU A 214 -1.83 -12.54 1.53
N THR A 215 -1.90 -11.57 2.46
CA THR A 215 -1.90 -11.85 3.93
C THR A 215 -3.14 -12.60 4.40
N SER A 216 -4.20 -12.67 3.58
CA SER A 216 -5.33 -13.57 3.84
C SER A 216 -4.93 -15.05 3.75
N HIS A 217 -3.88 -15.37 2.97
CA HIS A 217 -3.49 -16.71 2.53
C HIS A 217 -4.61 -17.50 1.81
N GLU A 218 -5.69 -16.87 1.34
CA GLU A 218 -6.80 -17.58 0.67
C GLU A 218 -6.51 -18.01 -0.76
N SER A 219 -6.90 -19.24 -1.07
CA SER A 219 -6.63 -19.92 -2.35
C SER A 219 -7.26 -19.18 -3.54
N HIS A 220 -8.55 -18.86 -3.43
CA HIS A 220 -9.38 -18.31 -4.50
C HIS A 220 -9.70 -16.83 -4.24
N PHE A 221 -8.67 -15.98 -4.36
CA PHE A 221 -8.78 -14.53 -4.15
C PHE A 221 -8.42 -13.76 -5.44
N SER A 222 -9.29 -12.85 -5.87
CA SER A 222 -9.06 -11.96 -7.01
C SER A 222 -9.38 -10.50 -6.67
N LEU A 223 -8.70 -9.55 -7.32
CA LEU A 223 -8.96 -8.12 -7.21
C LEU A 223 -9.67 -7.60 -8.46
N LEU A 224 -10.80 -6.92 -8.28
CA LEU A 224 -11.49 -6.20 -9.36
C LEU A 224 -10.96 -4.76 -9.44
N ARG A 225 -10.49 -4.35 -10.63
CA ARG A 225 -9.81 -3.08 -10.85
C ARG A 225 -10.28 -2.44 -12.17
N GLU A 226 -10.29 -1.12 -12.26
CA GLU A 226 -10.54 -0.41 -13.53
C GLU A 226 -9.29 -0.41 -14.43
N GLU A 227 -9.46 -0.29 -15.75
CA GLU A 227 -8.33 -0.15 -16.68
C GLU A 227 -7.53 1.15 -16.45
N VAL A 228 -6.32 1.02 -15.91
CA VAL A 228 -5.38 2.13 -15.79
C VAL A 228 -4.59 2.29 -17.11
N ARG A 229 -4.94 3.31 -17.90
CA ARG A 229 -4.21 3.66 -19.13
C ARG A 229 -2.96 4.50 -18.84
N PHE A 230 -1.80 4.04 -19.29
CA PHE A 230 -0.51 4.69 -19.04
C PHE A 230 -0.01 5.49 -20.25
N GLY A 231 -0.19 6.81 -20.19
CA GLY A 231 0.31 7.77 -21.18
C GLY A 231 -0.75 8.25 -22.17
N GLY A 232 -0.58 9.49 -22.62
CA GLY A 232 -1.55 10.23 -23.43
C GLY A 232 -1.87 11.60 -22.83
N LYS A 233 -2.74 12.39 -23.47
CA LYS A 233 -3.42 13.51 -22.79
C LYS A 233 -4.35 12.93 -21.72
N LYS A 234 -4.61 13.66 -20.63
CA LYS A 234 -5.73 13.37 -19.73
C LYS A 234 -7.03 13.43 -20.54
N THR A 235 -7.54 12.29 -21.00
CA THR A 235 -8.92 12.15 -21.44
C THR A 235 -9.83 12.41 -20.25
N GLN A 236 -11.03 12.93 -20.47
CA GLN A 236 -12.05 12.95 -19.41
C GLN A 236 -12.25 11.52 -18.90
N ARG A 237 -12.30 11.35 -17.59
CA ARG A 237 -12.62 10.06 -16.97
C ARG A 237 -13.99 9.62 -17.48
N VAL A 238 -14.05 8.39 -17.98
CA VAL A 238 -15.32 7.75 -18.34
C VAL A 238 -16.17 7.71 -17.07
N CYS A 239 -17.33 8.36 -17.13
CA CYS A 239 -18.16 8.61 -15.95
C CYS A 239 -19.32 7.61 -15.82
N ALA A 240 -19.59 6.84 -16.88
CA ALA A 240 -20.54 5.72 -16.87
C ALA A 240 -19.78 4.41 -16.60
N PRO A 241 -20.06 3.70 -15.50
CA PRO A 241 -19.36 2.45 -15.17
C PRO A 241 -19.61 1.32 -16.20
N GLU A 242 -20.70 1.36 -16.97
CA GLU A 242 -20.90 0.48 -18.13
C GLU A 242 -19.86 0.65 -19.26
N GLU A 243 -19.24 1.83 -19.39
CA GLU A 243 -18.22 2.11 -20.42
C GLU A 243 -16.80 1.87 -19.89
N THR A 244 -16.64 1.57 -18.60
CA THR A 244 -15.35 1.29 -17.97
C THR A 244 -14.93 -0.17 -18.21
N THR A 245 -13.77 -0.37 -18.84
CA THR A 245 -13.12 -1.68 -18.88
C THR A 245 -12.68 -2.08 -17.46
N PHE A 246 -13.14 -3.22 -16.97
CA PHE A 246 -12.66 -3.82 -15.73
C PHE A 246 -11.66 -4.96 -15.99
N HIS A 247 -10.71 -5.10 -15.08
CA HIS A 247 -9.74 -6.19 -15.02
C HIS A 247 -9.93 -6.99 -13.74
N LEU A 248 -9.69 -8.31 -13.85
CA LEU A 248 -9.64 -9.22 -12.71
C LEU A 248 -8.20 -9.69 -12.54
N LEU A 249 -7.53 -9.23 -11.48
CA LEU A 249 -6.19 -9.67 -11.11
C LEU A 249 -6.30 -10.86 -10.16
N HIS A 250 -5.67 -11.99 -10.52
CA HIS A 250 -5.79 -13.24 -9.78
C HIS A 250 -4.62 -13.48 -8.84
N LEU A 251 -4.89 -13.55 -7.54
CA LEU A 251 -3.85 -13.82 -6.55
C LEU A 251 -3.44 -15.31 -6.52
N SER A 252 -4.26 -16.22 -7.09
CA SER A 252 -3.87 -17.61 -7.33
C SER A 252 -2.60 -17.69 -8.19
N LEU A 253 -2.59 -17.01 -9.35
CA LEU A 253 -1.42 -16.90 -10.23
C LEU A 253 -0.28 -16.14 -9.56
N MET A 254 -0.58 -15.09 -8.78
CA MET A 254 0.46 -14.33 -8.08
C MET A 254 1.29 -15.20 -7.15
N ARG A 255 0.65 -16.14 -6.43
CA ARG A 255 1.34 -17.09 -5.54
C ARG A 255 2.20 -18.09 -6.32
N GLU A 256 1.75 -18.51 -7.50
CA GLU A 256 2.53 -19.41 -8.38
C GLU A 256 3.72 -18.69 -9.03
N TYR A 257 3.56 -17.45 -9.46
CA TYR A 257 4.67 -16.62 -9.94
C TYR A 257 5.70 -16.33 -8.84
N VAL A 258 5.28 -16.13 -7.59
CA VAL A 258 6.19 -16.03 -6.43
C VAL A 258 6.90 -17.36 -6.15
N ASP A 259 6.21 -18.50 -6.24
CA ASP A 259 6.84 -19.84 -6.10
C ASP A 259 7.89 -20.12 -7.19
N TYR A 260 7.73 -19.54 -8.39
CA TYR A 260 8.69 -19.62 -9.49
C TYR A 260 9.87 -18.66 -9.30
N GLU A 261 9.61 -17.40 -8.94
CA GLU A 261 10.63 -16.38 -8.66
C GLU A 261 11.61 -16.83 -7.56
N PHE A 262 11.09 -17.44 -6.49
CA PHE A 262 11.88 -17.97 -5.37
C PHE A 262 12.14 -19.48 -5.44
N SER A 263 11.88 -20.13 -6.57
CA SER A 263 12.04 -21.59 -6.72
C SER A 263 13.47 -22.06 -6.45
N ALA A 264 14.47 -21.27 -6.86
CA ALA A 264 15.90 -21.55 -6.68
C ALA A 264 16.38 -21.57 -5.21
N LEU A 265 15.50 -21.29 -4.24
CA LEU A 265 15.78 -21.51 -2.81
C LEU A 265 15.50 -22.95 -2.35
N LYS A 266 14.65 -23.71 -3.05
CA LYS A 266 14.20 -25.06 -2.66
C LYS A 266 15.37 -26.03 -2.44
N ASP A 267 16.43 -25.90 -3.23
CA ASP A 267 17.65 -26.72 -3.16
C ASP A 267 18.79 -26.10 -2.33
N LYS A 268 18.59 -24.88 -1.78
CA LYS A 268 19.64 -24.12 -1.06
C LYS A 268 19.43 -24.01 0.44
N ILE A 269 18.19 -23.97 0.91
CA ILE A 269 17.88 -23.77 2.33
C ILE A 269 18.03 -25.06 3.14
N SER A 270 18.47 -24.92 4.38
CA SER A 270 18.68 -26.03 5.33
C SER A 270 17.42 -26.48 6.07
N PHE A 271 16.27 -25.87 5.77
CA PHE A 271 14.98 -26.07 6.43
C PHE A 271 13.86 -26.25 5.38
N LYS A 272 12.67 -26.66 5.82
CA LYS A 272 11.55 -26.97 4.91
C LYS A 272 11.07 -25.72 4.17
N TYR A 273 11.13 -25.74 2.84
CA TYR A 273 10.49 -24.73 1.99
C TYR A 273 8.96 -24.70 2.21
N ASP A 274 8.42 -23.50 2.38
CA ASP A 274 7.00 -23.24 2.55
C ASP A 274 6.63 -21.93 1.83
N ILE A 275 5.84 -22.04 0.75
CA ILE A 275 5.47 -20.89 -0.09
C ILE A 275 4.73 -19.81 0.69
N GLU A 276 3.97 -20.18 1.71
CA GLU A 276 3.25 -19.24 2.57
C GLU A 276 4.21 -18.31 3.34
N ARG A 277 5.38 -18.83 3.72
CA ARG A 277 6.41 -18.04 4.42
C ARG A 277 7.31 -17.26 3.45
N ILE A 278 7.44 -17.71 2.22
CA ILE A 278 8.04 -16.91 1.14
C ILE A 278 7.13 -15.72 0.81
N ILE A 279 5.80 -15.91 0.84
CA ILE A 279 4.81 -14.82 0.71
C ILE A 279 4.91 -13.86 1.91
N ASP A 280 5.02 -14.38 3.14
CA ASP A 280 5.25 -13.55 4.34
C ASP A 280 6.46 -12.61 4.17
N ASP A 281 7.61 -13.15 3.75
CA ASP A 281 8.84 -12.40 3.54
C ASP A 281 8.77 -11.47 2.30
N TRP A 282 8.03 -11.86 1.27
CA TRP A 282 7.82 -11.04 0.07
C TRP A 282 6.95 -9.80 0.35
N ILE A 283 5.97 -9.92 1.25
CA ILE A 283 5.16 -8.78 1.71
C ILE A 283 6.01 -7.80 2.54
N LEU A 284 6.90 -8.31 3.39
CA LEU A 284 7.90 -7.50 4.10
C LEU A 284 8.84 -6.76 3.11
N MET A 285 9.35 -7.43 2.08
CA MET A 285 10.12 -6.77 1.02
C MET A 285 9.31 -5.69 0.30
N GLY A 286 7.99 -5.89 0.12
CA GLY A 286 7.07 -4.87 -0.37
C GLY A 286 7.07 -3.59 0.48
N PHE A 287 6.89 -3.72 1.79
CA PHE A 287 6.82 -2.57 2.71
C PHE A 287 8.11 -1.74 2.78
N LEU A 288 9.28 -2.35 2.58
CA LEU A 288 10.58 -1.65 2.52
C LEU A 288 10.69 -0.74 1.29
N VAL A 289 10.06 -1.09 0.16
CA VAL A 289 10.00 -0.22 -1.03
C VAL A 289 9.04 0.94 -0.82
N GLY A 290 7.96 0.74 -0.06
CA GLY A 290 7.02 1.79 0.32
C GLY A 290 5.75 1.22 0.95
N ASN A 291 4.99 2.11 1.57
CA ASN A 291 3.68 1.86 2.17
C ASN A 291 3.06 3.24 2.53
N ASP A 292 1.84 3.27 3.05
CA ASP A 292 1.13 4.50 3.37
C ASP A 292 1.46 5.13 4.76
N PHE A 293 2.36 4.51 5.56
CA PHE A 293 2.54 4.79 6.99
C PHE A 293 3.91 5.36 7.37
N ILE A 294 4.96 5.06 6.59
CA ILE A 294 6.32 5.61 6.77
C ILE A 294 6.92 6.14 5.47
N PRO A 295 7.83 7.12 5.55
CA PRO A 295 8.61 7.56 4.41
C PRO A 295 9.43 6.41 3.81
N HIS A 296 9.60 6.45 2.49
CA HIS A 296 10.48 5.52 1.77
C HIS A 296 11.92 5.62 2.26
N LEU A 297 12.62 4.49 2.26
CA LEU A 297 14.08 4.46 2.37
C LEU A 297 14.73 5.33 1.27
N PRO A 298 15.86 6.00 1.58
CA PRO A 298 16.61 6.77 0.59
C PRO A 298 16.90 5.95 -0.67
N HIS A 299 16.63 6.52 -1.86
CA HIS A 299 16.98 6.00 -3.20
C HIS A 299 16.33 4.67 -3.65
N LEU A 300 15.92 3.80 -2.71
CA LEU A 300 15.34 2.47 -2.91
C LEU A 300 13.90 2.56 -3.46
N HIS A 301 13.75 2.66 -4.78
CA HIS A 301 12.46 2.87 -5.46
C HIS A 301 12.27 1.92 -6.65
N ILE A 302 11.01 1.59 -7.00
CA ILE A 302 10.69 0.69 -8.14
C ILE A 302 11.26 1.20 -9.48
N ASN A 303 11.40 2.52 -9.66
CA ASN A 303 12.01 3.11 -10.86
C ASN A 303 13.50 2.74 -11.03
N HIS A 304 14.15 2.26 -9.95
CA HIS A 304 15.57 1.93 -9.86
C HIS A 304 15.77 0.43 -9.55
N ASP A 305 14.84 -0.43 -9.99
CA ASP A 305 14.88 -1.90 -9.81
C ASP A 305 15.09 -2.38 -8.35
N ALA A 306 14.52 -1.65 -7.37
CA ALA A 306 14.57 -2.01 -5.96
C ALA A 306 13.97 -3.40 -5.62
N LEU A 307 12.91 -3.83 -6.30
CA LEU A 307 12.30 -5.15 -6.05
C LEU A 307 13.21 -6.32 -6.49
N PRO A 308 13.78 -6.34 -7.71
CA PRO A 308 14.81 -7.30 -8.08
C PRO A 308 16.02 -7.33 -7.13
N LEU A 309 16.47 -6.16 -6.64
CA LEU A 309 17.53 -6.07 -5.64
C LEU A 309 17.14 -6.79 -4.34
N LEU A 310 15.99 -6.43 -3.75
CA LEU A 310 15.47 -7.04 -2.53
C LEU A 310 15.33 -8.57 -2.65
N TYR A 311 14.81 -9.06 -3.78
CA TYR A 311 14.64 -10.49 -4.05
C TYR A 311 15.99 -11.22 -4.18
N ARG A 312 16.98 -10.61 -4.86
CA ARG A 312 18.33 -11.17 -5.01
C ARG A 312 19.06 -11.23 -3.68
N THR A 313 18.99 -10.16 -2.87
CA THR A 313 19.52 -10.12 -1.50
C THR A 313 18.87 -11.20 -0.64
N TYR A 314 17.56 -11.37 -0.73
CA TYR A 314 16.82 -12.38 0.04
C TYR A 314 17.21 -13.80 -0.35
N MET A 315 17.27 -14.09 -1.65
CA MET A 315 17.73 -15.39 -2.19
C MET A 315 19.19 -15.71 -1.88
N THR A 316 19.99 -14.70 -1.53
CA THR A 316 21.40 -14.86 -1.12
C THR A 316 21.50 -15.12 0.38
N VAL A 317 20.74 -14.39 1.21
CA VAL A 317 20.86 -14.43 2.67
C VAL A 317 20.05 -15.55 3.32
N LEU A 318 18.86 -15.89 2.81
CA LEU A 318 17.93 -16.85 3.45
C LEU A 318 18.57 -18.21 3.85
N PRO A 319 19.46 -18.84 3.06
CA PRO A 319 20.15 -20.07 3.46
C PRO A 319 20.92 -19.96 4.80
N GLU A 320 21.38 -18.77 5.18
CA GLU A 320 22.15 -18.49 6.40
C GLU A 320 21.29 -18.07 7.60
N LEU A 321 19.97 -17.95 7.44
CA LEU A 321 19.03 -17.47 8.46
C LEU A 321 18.43 -18.59 9.33
N GLY A 322 18.46 -19.84 8.86
CA GLY A 322 17.85 -20.98 9.55
C GLY A 322 16.33 -20.86 9.73
N GLY A 323 15.67 -20.04 8.90
CA GLY A 323 14.23 -19.82 8.87
C GLY A 323 13.88 -18.48 8.21
N TYR A 324 12.60 -18.13 8.24
CA TYR A 324 12.01 -16.96 7.58
C TYR A 324 12.15 -15.67 8.40
N ILE A 325 12.00 -14.50 7.78
CA ILE A 325 12.19 -13.20 8.45
C ILE A 325 10.91 -12.73 9.14
N ASN A 326 9.77 -12.88 8.47
CA ASN A 326 8.42 -12.60 8.93
C ASN A 326 7.72 -13.94 9.25
N GLU A 327 7.38 -14.14 10.53
CA GLU A 327 6.75 -15.36 11.03
C GLU A 327 5.30 -15.04 11.45
N ASN A 328 4.39 -14.87 10.48
CA ASN A 328 2.97 -14.49 10.65
C ASN A 328 2.83 -13.10 11.30
N GLY A 329 3.33 -12.07 10.62
CA GLY A 329 3.27 -10.69 11.08
C GLY A 329 4.22 -10.34 12.22
N HIS A 330 5.13 -11.24 12.61
CA HIS A 330 6.17 -11.00 13.63
C HIS A 330 7.57 -11.04 12.99
N LEU A 331 8.39 -10.02 13.23
CA LEU A 331 9.78 -9.98 12.78
C LEU A 331 10.68 -10.85 13.65
N ASN A 332 11.43 -11.75 13.01
CA ASN A 332 12.56 -12.41 13.61
C ASN A 332 13.78 -11.46 13.52
N LEU A 333 13.93 -10.55 14.49
CA LEU A 333 14.89 -9.43 14.42
C LEU A 333 16.34 -9.85 14.10
N PRO A 334 16.92 -10.94 14.65
CA PRO A 334 18.26 -11.40 14.27
C PRO A 334 18.40 -11.88 12.83
N ARG A 335 17.31 -12.37 12.21
CA ARG A 335 17.27 -12.69 10.77
C ARG A 335 17.09 -11.44 9.92
N PHE A 336 16.25 -10.50 10.38
CA PHE A 336 16.00 -9.23 9.71
C PHE A 336 17.25 -8.34 9.69
N GLU A 337 18.02 -8.29 10.79
CA GLU A 337 19.29 -7.58 10.87
C GLU A 337 20.29 -8.08 9.81
N LYS A 338 20.50 -9.39 9.70
CA LYS A 338 21.37 -9.97 8.66
C LYS A 338 20.93 -9.57 7.25
N TYR A 339 19.62 -9.55 7.00
CA TYR A 339 19.06 -9.12 5.72
C TYR A 339 19.31 -7.63 5.45
N LEU A 340 19.06 -6.75 6.41
CA LEU A 340 19.31 -5.31 6.29
C LEU A 340 20.80 -4.97 6.17
N ILE A 341 21.68 -5.66 6.90
CA ILE A 341 23.14 -5.51 6.77
C ILE A 341 23.57 -5.81 5.33
N LYS A 342 23.12 -6.93 4.74
CA LYS A 342 23.49 -7.24 3.35
C LYS A 342 22.79 -6.34 2.33
N LEU A 343 21.59 -5.85 2.63
CA LEU A 343 20.89 -4.86 1.80
C LEU A 343 21.58 -3.49 1.86
N SER A 344 22.30 -3.16 2.95
CA SER A 344 23.01 -1.88 3.13
C SER A 344 24.17 -1.66 2.16
N ASP A 345 24.61 -2.70 1.45
CA ASP A 345 25.59 -2.55 0.37
C ASP A 345 25.04 -1.65 -0.76
N PHE A 346 23.72 -1.60 -0.95
CA PHE A 346 23.05 -0.66 -1.86
C PHE A 346 23.40 0.81 -1.57
N ASP A 347 23.51 1.21 -0.30
CA ASP A 347 23.86 2.59 0.04
C ASP A 347 25.29 2.93 -0.44
N ARG A 348 26.20 1.94 -0.40
CA ARG A 348 27.59 2.08 -0.83
C ARG A 348 27.71 2.03 -2.35
N GLU A 349 27.00 1.11 -3.00
CA GLU A 349 26.89 1.05 -4.46
C GLU A 349 26.37 2.37 -5.03
N HIS A 350 25.26 2.89 -4.48
CA HIS A 350 24.70 4.17 -4.94
C HIS A 350 25.60 5.38 -4.58
N PHE A 351 26.20 5.41 -3.39
CA PHE A 351 27.16 6.47 -3.07
C PHE A 351 28.39 6.43 -3.98
N SER A 352 28.84 5.26 -4.44
CA SER A 352 29.94 5.13 -5.40
C SER A 352 29.63 5.83 -6.74
N GLU A 353 28.42 5.67 -7.27
CA GLU A 353 27.96 6.42 -8.46
C GLU A 353 28.05 7.94 -8.24
N VAL A 354 27.49 8.41 -7.11
CA VAL A 354 27.49 9.84 -6.73
C VAL A 354 28.90 10.38 -6.48
N PHE A 355 29.79 9.57 -5.89
CA PHE A 355 31.16 9.93 -5.56
C PHE A 355 32.05 10.07 -6.80
N VAL A 356 31.84 9.22 -7.82
CA VAL A 356 32.50 9.36 -9.13
C VAL A 356 32.09 10.67 -9.80
N ASP A 357 30.79 11.00 -9.81
CA ASP A 357 30.31 12.28 -10.33
C ASP A 357 30.89 13.47 -9.54
N LEU A 358 30.91 13.41 -8.19
CA LEU A 358 31.50 14.46 -7.34
C LEU A 358 32.99 14.67 -7.63
N LYS A 359 33.82 13.61 -7.62
CA LYS A 359 35.26 13.70 -7.97
C LYS A 359 35.46 14.22 -9.41
N TRP A 360 34.56 13.88 -10.35
CA TRP A 360 34.58 14.45 -11.72
C TRP A 360 34.27 15.95 -11.72
N PHE A 361 33.25 16.41 -10.98
CA PHE A 361 32.92 17.84 -10.88
C PHE A 361 34.05 18.65 -10.20
N GLU A 362 34.66 18.14 -9.14
CA GLU A 362 35.84 18.77 -8.52
C GLU A 362 36.99 18.92 -9.52
N SER A 363 37.28 17.86 -10.30
CA SER A 363 38.28 17.87 -11.38
C SER A 363 37.99 18.89 -12.49
N LYS A 364 36.71 19.28 -12.71
CA LYS A 364 36.31 20.29 -13.70
C LYS A 364 36.24 21.72 -13.15
N VAL A 365 35.89 21.89 -11.88
CA VAL A 365 35.62 23.20 -11.27
C VAL A 365 36.81 23.73 -10.47
N GLY A 366 37.71 22.86 -10.00
CA GLY A 366 38.93 23.25 -9.27
C GLY A 366 38.72 23.65 -7.80
N ASN A 367 37.46 23.74 -7.36
CA ASN A 367 37.11 23.81 -5.94
C ASN A 367 36.80 22.39 -5.43
N LYS A 368 37.30 22.04 -4.25
CA LYS A 368 36.68 21.02 -3.41
C LYS A 368 35.23 21.41 -3.10
N TYR A 369 34.31 20.46 -3.06
CA TYR A 369 32.96 20.71 -2.55
C TYR A 369 32.98 20.88 -1.02
N LEU A 370 32.11 21.77 -0.53
CA LEU A 370 32.15 22.26 0.85
C LEU A 370 31.66 21.21 1.88
N ASN A 371 32.59 20.44 2.45
CA ASN A 371 32.35 19.58 3.62
C ASN A 371 33.31 19.84 4.81
N GLU A 372 34.38 20.63 4.64
CA GLU A 372 35.47 20.78 5.63
C GLU A 372 34.99 21.22 7.02
N ALA A 373 34.04 22.16 7.09
CA ALA A 373 33.54 22.69 8.37
C ALA A 373 32.87 21.62 9.26
N ALA A 374 32.19 20.63 8.66
CA ALA A 374 31.56 19.53 9.41
C ALA A 374 32.56 18.41 9.73
N GLY A 375 33.56 18.18 8.87
CA GLY A 375 34.68 17.27 9.15
C GLY A 375 35.48 17.72 10.37
N ILE A 376 35.87 19.00 10.42
CA ILE A 376 36.61 19.61 11.53
C ILE A 376 35.85 19.46 12.86
N ALA A 377 34.56 19.78 12.90
CA ALA A 377 33.74 19.61 14.10
C ALA A 377 33.67 18.15 14.59
N ALA A 378 33.65 17.18 13.67
CA ALA A 378 33.66 15.75 14.00
C ALA A 378 35.03 15.26 14.51
N GLU A 379 36.14 15.81 13.99
CA GLU A 379 37.48 15.55 14.52
C GLU A 379 37.65 16.14 15.92
N GLU A 380 37.19 17.37 16.17
CA GLU A 380 37.23 17.98 17.50
C GLU A 380 36.44 17.14 18.52
N ALA A 381 35.25 16.64 18.15
CA ALA A 381 34.45 15.75 18.99
C ALA A 381 35.14 14.39 19.27
N LYS A 382 35.76 13.75 18.25
CA LYS A 382 36.58 12.54 18.42
C LYS A 382 37.77 12.79 19.36
N ASN A 383 38.49 13.90 19.16
CA ASN A 383 39.62 14.31 19.99
C ASN A 383 39.20 14.59 21.45
N TYR A 384 37.99 15.10 21.68
CA TYR A 384 37.44 15.26 23.02
C TYR A 384 37.17 13.91 23.71
N LYS A 385 36.54 12.94 23.01
CA LYS A 385 36.35 11.57 23.52
C LYS A 385 37.70 10.89 23.82
N GLN A 386 38.69 10.99 22.93
CA GLN A 386 40.03 10.41 23.15
C GLN A 386 40.79 11.05 24.32
N LYS A 387 40.73 12.39 24.49
CA LYS A 387 41.34 13.07 25.65
C LYS A 387 40.73 12.62 26.97
N LYS A 388 39.42 12.34 27.01
CA LYS A 388 38.72 11.83 28.20
C LYS A 388 39.18 10.41 28.57
N LEU A 389 39.39 9.53 27.58
CA LEU A 389 39.91 8.17 27.77
C LEU A 389 41.39 8.15 28.20
N LYS A 390 42.28 8.87 27.49
CA LYS A 390 43.71 8.97 27.83
C LYS A 390 43.99 9.60 29.20
N GLY A 391 43.00 10.28 29.79
CA GLY A 391 43.05 10.81 31.15
C GLY A 391 42.90 9.76 32.27
N GLN A 392 42.55 8.50 31.97
CA GLN A 392 42.32 7.45 32.98
C GLN A 392 43.37 6.32 33.00
N GLU A 393 44.14 6.11 31.92
CA GLU A 393 45.04 4.93 31.80
C GLU A 393 46.53 5.21 32.02
N ASN A 394 46.97 6.47 31.96
CA ASN A 394 48.39 6.83 32.11
C ASN A 394 48.88 6.82 33.57
N SER A 395 48.89 5.63 34.18
CA SER A 395 49.52 5.36 35.48
C SER A 395 50.11 3.95 35.58
N MET A 396 51.02 3.54 34.67
CA MET A 396 52.20 2.74 35.02
C MET A 396 53.21 2.55 33.86
N CYS A 397 54.49 2.38 34.24
CA CYS A 397 55.61 1.82 33.48
C CYS A 397 56.22 2.60 32.29
N LEU A 398 57.49 2.30 31.98
CA LEU A 398 58.49 3.22 31.42
C LEU A 398 59.56 2.47 30.57
N ALA A 399 60.22 3.17 29.62
CA ALA A 399 61.50 2.82 28.92
C ALA A 399 61.48 1.61 27.93
N ALA A 400 62.38 1.43 26.94
CA ALA A 400 63.31 2.23 26.08
C ALA A 400 63.85 1.26 24.96
N LEU A 401 64.64 1.52 23.90
CA LEU A 401 65.49 2.61 23.32
C LEU A 401 65.14 2.74 21.79
N ASP A 402 65.56 3.68 20.92
CA ASP A 402 66.60 4.75 20.82
C ASP A 402 67.86 4.45 19.93
N LYS A 403 67.84 4.93 18.65
CA LYS A 403 68.97 5.20 17.68
C LYS A 403 69.68 4.01 16.97
N THR A 404 70.29 4.08 15.76
CA THR A 404 70.45 5.09 14.64
C THR A 404 71.00 4.41 13.35
N GLU A 405 70.69 4.95 12.15
CA GLU A 405 71.46 4.96 10.85
C GLU A 405 72.01 3.62 10.24
N GLU A 406 72.25 3.40 8.93
CA GLU A 406 72.49 4.27 7.74
C GLU A 406 72.18 3.54 6.36
N GLU A 407 72.21 4.29 5.24
CA GLU A 407 72.22 4.00 3.76
C GLU A 407 71.62 2.75 3.03
N VAL A 408 70.57 3.03 2.25
CA VAL A 408 70.26 2.72 0.81
C VAL A 408 70.98 1.59 0.01
N VAL A 409 70.20 0.62 -0.50
CA VAL A 409 70.26 0.13 -1.92
C VAL A 409 68.84 -0.20 -2.41
N ALA A 410 68.51 0.11 -3.66
CA ALA A 410 67.16 -0.05 -4.21
C ALA A 410 66.82 -1.47 -4.70
N SER A 411 65.55 -1.88 -4.53
CA SER A 411 64.89 -2.90 -5.35
C SER A 411 63.44 -2.49 -5.61
N LYS A 412 62.87 -2.89 -6.77
CA LYS A 412 61.48 -2.57 -7.11
C LYS A 412 60.53 -3.56 -6.43
N SER A 413 59.88 -3.16 -5.36
CA SER A 413 58.60 -3.73 -4.93
C SER A 413 57.45 -2.99 -5.62
N VAL A 414 56.36 -3.69 -5.90
CA VAL A 414 55.07 -3.06 -6.24
C VAL A 414 54.57 -2.35 -4.98
N ILE A 415 54.00 -1.16 -5.11
CA ILE A 415 53.28 -0.49 -4.02
C ILE A 415 51.80 -0.89 -4.15
N GLU A 416 51.24 -1.36 -3.05
CA GLU A 416 49.81 -1.65 -2.91
C GLU A 416 49.11 -0.35 -2.50
N ASP A 417 48.68 0.45 -3.48
CA ASP A 417 48.07 1.78 -3.26
C ASP A 417 46.59 1.72 -2.77
N GLU A 418 46.00 0.53 -2.64
CA GLU A 418 44.56 0.36 -2.34
C GLU A 418 44.06 0.82 -0.95
N PRO A 419 44.80 0.77 0.18
CA PRO A 419 44.19 1.00 1.49
C PRO A 419 43.87 2.48 1.83
N GLU A 420 44.47 3.46 1.14
CA GLU A 420 44.20 4.88 1.43
C GLU A 420 42.91 5.42 0.76
N ASP A 421 42.54 4.91 -0.42
CA ASP A 421 41.32 5.37 -1.13
C ASP A 421 40.04 4.78 -0.51
N ASP A 422 40.09 3.57 0.06
CA ASP A 422 38.97 2.92 0.77
C ASP A 422 38.62 3.67 2.09
N ASP A 423 39.62 4.03 2.89
CA ASP A 423 39.44 4.78 4.15
C ASP A 423 38.93 6.21 3.87
N LEU A 424 39.32 6.80 2.73
CA LEU A 424 38.77 8.05 2.21
C LEU A 424 37.29 7.89 1.79
N PHE A 425 36.95 6.83 1.04
CA PHE A 425 35.59 6.57 0.58
C PHE A 425 34.60 6.40 1.74
N GLU A 426 34.91 5.56 2.72
CA GLU A 426 34.04 5.36 3.91
C GLU A 426 33.97 6.63 4.78
N THR A 427 35.00 7.48 4.77
CA THR A 427 34.96 8.79 5.45
C THR A 427 34.02 9.78 4.76
N GLU A 428 34.10 9.91 3.43
CA GLU A 428 33.19 10.77 2.65
C GLU A 428 31.75 10.23 2.64
N PHE A 429 31.56 8.91 2.61
CA PHE A 429 30.23 8.28 2.73
C PHE A 429 29.55 8.61 4.06
N ARG A 430 30.29 8.52 5.18
CA ARG A 430 29.80 8.95 6.50
C ARG A 430 29.45 10.45 6.52
N GLN A 431 30.24 11.28 5.83
CA GLN A 431 29.98 12.72 5.77
C GLN A 431 28.77 13.05 4.88
N TYR A 432 28.59 12.35 3.76
CA TYR A 432 27.40 12.44 2.90
C TYR A 432 26.12 12.11 3.66
N LYS A 433 26.10 10.99 4.40
CA LYS A 433 24.96 10.62 5.25
C LYS A 433 24.71 11.63 6.38
N ARG A 434 25.74 12.18 7.01
CA ARG A 434 25.57 13.29 7.99
C ARG A 434 24.91 14.51 7.37
N THR A 435 25.38 14.96 6.20
CA THR A 435 24.79 16.10 5.49
C THR A 435 23.33 15.83 5.15
N TYR A 436 22.94 14.59 4.81
CA TYR A 436 21.53 14.20 4.66
C TYR A 436 20.74 14.39 5.98
N TYR A 437 21.19 13.81 7.10
CA TYR A 437 20.47 13.94 8.39
C TYR A 437 20.35 15.40 8.85
N MET A 438 21.41 16.19 8.72
CA MET A 438 21.41 17.61 9.09
C MET A 438 20.47 18.45 8.20
N THR A 439 20.44 18.20 6.88
CA THR A 439 19.65 19.01 5.94
C THR A 439 18.20 18.57 5.77
N LYS A 440 17.90 17.27 5.90
CA LYS A 440 16.54 16.71 5.76
C LYS A 440 15.81 16.69 7.10
N MET A 441 16.44 16.15 8.15
CA MET A 441 15.82 15.99 9.47
C MET A 441 16.06 17.19 10.40
N GLY A 442 16.90 18.16 10.00
CA GLY A 442 17.11 19.41 10.74
C GLY A 442 17.94 19.26 12.03
N VAL A 443 18.68 18.15 12.17
CA VAL A 443 19.42 17.80 13.40
C VAL A 443 20.79 18.47 13.40
N GLU A 444 21.13 19.20 14.47
CA GLU A 444 22.43 19.90 14.58
C GLU A 444 23.64 18.94 14.72
N ILE A 445 23.46 17.82 15.44
CA ILE A 445 24.53 16.86 15.75
C ILE A 445 24.02 15.43 15.51
N VAL A 446 24.60 14.76 14.51
CA VAL A 446 24.33 13.34 14.23
C VAL A 446 25.17 12.47 15.18
N SER A 447 24.61 12.13 16.33
CA SER A 447 25.22 11.23 17.32
C SER A 447 24.96 9.75 17.01
N ASP A 448 25.77 8.86 17.61
CA ASP A 448 25.54 7.42 17.56
C ASP A 448 24.16 7.06 18.19
N ASP A 449 23.77 7.78 19.26
CA ASP A 449 22.50 7.61 19.97
C ASP A 449 21.31 8.00 19.07
N PHE A 450 21.40 9.14 18.35
CA PHE A 450 20.37 9.55 17.39
C PHE A 450 20.17 8.52 16.27
N LEU A 451 21.26 7.93 15.77
CA LEU A 451 21.16 6.87 14.74
C LEU A 451 20.54 5.58 15.29
N ALA A 452 20.76 5.26 16.57
CA ALA A 452 20.08 4.15 17.24
C ALA A 452 18.57 4.43 17.38
N ASP A 453 18.18 5.64 17.81
CA ASP A 453 16.77 6.06 17.89
C ASP A 453 16.09 6.01 16.51
N GLN A 454 16.76 6.43 15.44
CA GLN A 454 16.26 6.30 14.05
C GLN A 454 16.05 4.82 13.66
N ALA A 455 17.04 3.96 13.94
CA ALA A 455 16.98 2.55 13.62
C ALA A 455 15.84 1.84 14.38
N GLU A 456 15.70 2.11 15.69
CA GLU A 456 14.61 1.58 16.49
C GLU A 456 13.24 2.08 15.99
N CYS A 457 13.06 3.40 15.79
CA CYS A 457 11.79 3.95 15.30
C CYS A 457 11.38 3.35 13.94
N TYR A 458 12.33 3.11 13.04
CA TYR A 458 12.05 2.50 11.73
C TYR A 458 11.70 1.01 11.83
N VAL A 459 12.41 0.24 12.67
CA VAL A 459 12.11 -1.20 12.85
C VAL A 459 10.81 -1.42 13.63
N GLN A 460 10.53 -0.60 14.64
CA GLN A 460 9.21 -0.53 15.28
C GLN A 460 8.12 -0.27 14.22
N ALA A 461 8.33 0.67 13.29
CA ALA A 461 7.37 0.96 12.24
C ALA A 461 7.07 -0.24 11.33
N ILE A 462 8.10 -0.94 10.83
CA ILE A 462 7.91 -2.15 10.02
C ILE A 462 7.13 -3.21 10.80
N GLN A 463 7.40 -3.37 12.11
CA GLN A 463 6.65 -4.30 12.95
C GLN A 463 5.19 -3.85 13.18
N TRP A 464 4.92 -2.54 13.31
CA TRP A 464 3.55 -2.01 13.39
C TRP A 464 2.77 -2.27 12.10
N ILE A 465 3.39 -2.06 10.93
CA ILE A 465 2.75 -2.27 9.61
C ILE A 465 2.42 -3.74 9.39
N LEU A 466 3.39 -4.64 9.68
CA LEU A 466 3.16 -6.09 9.67
C LEU A 466 1.99 -6.49 10.58
N HIS A 467 1.95 -5.95 11.80
CA HIS A 467 0.83 -6.19 12.70
C HIS A 467 -0.50 -5.67 12.15
N TYR A 468 -0.55 -4.46 11.58
CA TYR A 468 -1.78 -3.89 11.04
C TYR A 468 -2.38 -4.74 9.89
N TYR A 469 -1.51 -5.32 9.05
CA TYR A 469 -1.90 -6.17 7.93
C TYR A 469 -2.31 -7.60 8.35
N TYR A 470 -1.58 -8.22 9.28
CA TYR A 470 -1.82 -9.62 9.67
C TYR A 470 -2.81 -9.75 10.84
N HIS A 471 -2.85 -8.78 11.76
CA HIS A 471 -3.57 -8.85 13.03
C HIS A 471 -4.61 -7.74 13.24
N GLY A 472 -4.58 -6.67 12.44
CA GLY A 472 -5.35 -5.45 12.69
C GLY A 472 -4.63 -4.53 13.67
N VAL A 473 -5.25 -3.39 14.02
CA VAL A 473 -4.57 -2.32 14.77
C VAL A 473 -4.03 -2.81 16.12
N GLN A 474 -2.72 -2.72 16.33
CA GLN A 474 -2.07 -2.99 17.63
C GLN A 474 -1.68 -1.71 18.39
N SER A 475 -1.75 -0.55 17.74
CA SER A 475 -1.79 0.76 18.41
C SER A 475 -2.47 1.79 17.52
N TRP A 476 -3.47 2.48 18.08
CA TRP A 476 -4.15 3.60 17.43
C TRP A 476 -3.35 4.91 17.53
N SER A 477 -2.52 5.07 18.55
CA SER A 477 -1.77 6.31 18.86
C SER A 477 -0.31 6.27 18.41
N TRP A 478 0.28 5.10 18.13
CA TRP A 478 1.63 5.02 17.56
C TRP A 478 1.68 5.65 16.15
N TYR A 479 2.77 6.37 15.87
CA TYR A 479 3.12 6.91 14.55
C TYR A 479 4.64 7.06 14.42
N TYR A 480 5.14 7.07 13.18
CA TYR A 480 6.55 7.36 12.91
C TYR A 480 6.82 8.88 12.96
N PRO A 481 7.70 9.40 13.84
CA PRO A 481 7.76 10.82 14.18
C PRO A 481 8.70 11.67 13.31
N TYR A 482 9.13 11.18 12.14
CA TYR A 482 10.04 11.89 11.23
C TYR A 482 9.49 11.93 9.79
N HIS A 483 9.76 13.00 9.04
CA HIS A 483 9.33 13.12 7.63
C HIS A 483 10.16 12.28 6.65
N TYR A 484 11.26 11.67 7.11
CA TYR A 484 12.23 10.92 6.30
C TYR A 484 12.66 9.62 7.01
N ALA A 485 13.16 8.65 6.25
CA ALA A 485 13.70 7.39 6.79
C ALA A 485 15.25 7.45 6.94
N PRO A 486 15.85 6.66 7.83
CA PRO A 486 17.31 6.48 7.88
C PRO A 486 17.84 5.74 6.63
N TYR A 487 19.16 5.82 6.44
CA TYR A 487 19.89 4.95 5.51
C TYR A 487 19.93 3.50 6.02
N LEU A 488 19.90 2.52 5.11
CA LEU A 488 19.96 1.09 5.44
C LEU A 488 21.22 0.75 6.26
N SER A 489 22.34 1.36 5.91
CA SER A 489 23.65 1.22 6.57
C SER A 489 23.74 1.83 7.97
N ASP A 490 22.71 2.55 8.44
CA ASP A 490 22.58 3.01 9.82
C ASP A 490 21.56 2.17 10.63
N ILE A 491 20.73 1.34 9.99
CA ILE A 491 19.79 0.44 10.68
C ILE A 491 20.54 -0.82 11.14
N ARG A 492 21.09 -0.76 12.36
CA ARG A 492 21.99 -1.78 12.94
C ARG A 492 21.81 -1.91 14.46
N ASN A 493 22.26 -3.03 15.02
CA ASN A 493 22.11 -3.40 16.44
C ASN A 493 20.64 -3.61 16.85
N ILE A 494 19.80 -4.04 15.90
CA ILE A 494 18.36 -4.21 16.05
C ILE A 494 17.97 -5.59 16.60
N SER A 495 18.90 -6.56 16.59
CA SER A 495 18.69 -7.96 16.99
C SER A 495 18.04 -8.17 18.37
N GLU A 496 18.29 -7.26 19.32
CA GLU A 496 17.81 -7.38 20.72
C GLU A 496 16.69 -6.38 21.10
N LEU A 497 16.16 -5.62 20.13
CA LEU A 497 15.12 -4.61 20.40
C LEU A 497 13.82 -5.23 20.94
N LYS A 498 13.18 -4.52 21.87
CA LYS A 498 11.96 -4.96 22.55
C LYS A 498 10.76 -4.11 22.13
N ILE A 499 10.22 -4.46 20.96
CA ILE A 499 9.07 -3.77 20.38
C ILE A 499 7.82 -4.09 21.20
N HIS A 500 7.15 -3.06 21.72
CA HIS A 500 5.87 -3.16 22.41
C HIS A 500 4.93 -2.05 21.93
N PHE A 501 3.64 -2.37 21.82
CA PHE A 501 2.61 -1.43 21.40
C PHE A 501 1.49 -1.40 22.43
N GLU A 502 1.14 -0.21 22.88
CA GLU A 502 -0.10 0.03 23.62
C GLU A 502 -1.23 0.28 22.62
N LEU A 503 -2.32 -0.49 22.72
CA LEU A 503 -3.44 -0.41 21.78
C LEU A 503 -4.04 1.01 21.70
N GLY A 504 -4.12 1.72 22.83
CA GLY A 504 -4.73 3.04 22.91
C GLY A 504 -6.22 3.00 22.54
N LYS A 505 -6.70 4.05 21.87
CA LYS A 505 -8.06 4.17 21.32
C LYS A 505 -8.03 4.97 20.01
N PRO A 506 -8.96 4.74 19.07
CA PRO A 506 -9.17 5.66 17.97
C PRO A 506 -9.56 7.05 18.50
N PHE A 507 -9.19 8.10 17.77
CA PHE A 507 -9.70 9.45 17.98
C PHE A 507 -11.21 9.49 17.71
N MET A 508 -11.94 10.39 18.36
CA MET A 508 -13.33 10.66 17.98
C MET A 508 -13.36 11.37 16.61
N PRO A 509 -14.44 11.26 15.81
CA PRO A 509 -14.46 11.80 14.44
C PRO A 509 -14.05 13.28 14.30
N PHE A 510 -14.42 14.15 15.24
CA PHE A 510 -14.02 15.57 15.23
C PHE A 510 -12.56 15.79 15.63
N GLU A 511 -12.00 14.93 16.47
CA GLU A 511 -10.58 14.96 16.87
C GLU A 511 -9.72 14.57 15.66
N GLN A 512 -10.12 13.55 14.88
CA GLN A 512 -9.49 13.27 13.60
C GLN A 512 -9.64 14.44 12.62
N LEU A 513 -10.84 15.03 12.45
CA LEU A 513 -11.03 16.14 11.51
C LEU A 513 -10.14 17.33 11.83
N LEU A 514 -10.03 17.71 13.10
CA LEU A 514 -9.13 18.79 13.52
C LEU A 514 -7.66 18.40 13.29
N ALA A 515 -7.30 17.13 13.47
CA ALA A 515 -5.95 16.63 13.22
C ALA A 515 -5.57 16.51 11.73
N VAL A 516 -6.50 16.29 10.81
CA VAL A 516 -6.18 16.06 9.37
C VAL A 516 -6.52 17.21 8.43
N LEU A 517 -7.44 18.12 8.79
CA LEU A 517 -7.86 19.21 7.88
C LEU A 517 -6.91 20.43 7.92
N PRO A 518 -6.67 21.10 6.78
CA PRO A 518 -6.08 22.44 6.75
C PRO A 518 -7.11 23.51 7.15
N ALA A 519 -6.63 24.67 7.60
CA ALA A 519 -7.49 25.81 7.97
C ALA A 519 -8.40 26.31 6.83
N ALA A 520 -8.03 26.08 5.56
CA ALA A 520 -8.86 26.35 4.39
C ALA A 520 -10.17 25.53 4.36
N SER A 521 -10.17 24.32 4.92
CA SER A 521 -11.32 23.40 4.98
C SER A 521 -12.05 23.44 6.35
N LYS A 522 -11.82 24.48 7.17
CA LYS A 522 -12.40 24.60 8.52
C LYS A 522 -13.93 24.54 8.55
N ASP A 523 -14.61 24.90 7.46
CA ASP A 523 -16.08 24.89 7.40
C ASP A 523 -16.70 23.48 7.40
N LEU A 524 -15.87 22.44 7.27
CA LEU A 524 -16.23 21.04 7.49
C LEU A 524 -16.29 20.64 8.98
N LEU A 525 -15.71 21.45 9.87
CA LEU A 525 -15.71 21.26 11.32
C LEU A 525 -16.84 22.04 12.00
N PRO A 526 -17.40 21.53 13.11
CA PRO A 526 -18.32 22.27 13.97
C PRO A 526 -17.79 23.66 14.32
N ARG A 527 -18.68 24.66 14.26
CA ARG A 527 -18.32 26.09 14.36
C ARG A 527 -17.56 26.46 15.64
N CYS A 528 -17.71 25.67 16.71
CA CYS A 528 -16.96 25.88 17.95
C CYS A 528 -15.45 25.63 17.81
N TYR A 529 -14.98 24.74 16.93
CA TYR A 529 -13.56 24.44 16.77
C TYR A 529 -12.84 25.29 15.72
N GLN A 530 -13.57 25.90 14.79
CA GLN A 530 -12.99 26.60 13.62
C GLN A 530 -11.94 27.66 14.00
N HIS A 531 -12.12 28.34 15.13
CA HIS A 531 -11.19 29.34 15.62
C HIS A 531 -9.83 28.76 16.08
N LEU A 532 -9.78 27.48 16.47
CA LEU A 532 -8.53 26.79 16.85
C LEU A 532 -7.56 26.67 15.66
N MET A 533 -8.07 26.70 14.42
CA MET A 533 -7.27 26.61 13.19
C MET A 533 -6.85 27.98 12.64
N THR A 534 -7.38 29.09 13.18
CA THR A 534 -7.21 30.43 12.57
C THR A 534 -6.96 31.59 13.53
N SER A 535 -7.04 31.37 14.85
CA SER A 535 -6.71 32.39 15.85
C SER A 535 -5.24 32.31 16.22
N GLU A 536 -4.53 33.44 16.24
CA GLU A 536 -3.17 33.54 16.78
C GLU A 536 -3.13 33.23 18.29
N GLU A 537 -4.26 33.36 18.99
CA GLU A 537 -4.43 32.96 20.40
C GLU A 537 -4.69 31.45 20.59
N SER A 538 -4.78 30.66 19.50
CA SER A 538 -5.03 29.22 19.60
C SER A 538 -3.77 28.48 20.09
N PRO A 539 -3.87 27.59 21.10
CA PRO A 539 -2.74 26.81 21.58
C PRO A 539 -2.17 25.82 20.55
N ILE A 540 -2.88 25.60 19.44
CA ILE A 540 -2.49 24.67 18.37
C ILE A 540 -2.29 25.35 17.00
N ILE A 541 -2.14 26.69 16.96
CA ILE A 541 -2.00 27.44 15.70
C ILE A 541 -0.78 27.02 14.87
N GLU A 542 0.31 26.56 15.52
CA GLU A 542 1.51 26.05 14.86
C GLU A 542 1.26 24.84 13.93
N TYR A 543 0.17 24.09 14.16
CA TYR A 543 -0.20 22.94 13.34
C TYR A 543 -0.97 23.30 12.06
N TYR A 544 -1.30 24.60 11.85
CA TYR A 544 -2.01 25.11 10.68
C TYR A 544 -1.23 26.22 9.96
N PRO A 545 0.02 25.96 9.52
CA PRO A 545 0.80 26.96 8.79
C PRO A 545 0.09 27.35 7.48
N PRO A 546 -0.05 28.65 7.17
CA PRO A 546 -0.70 29.10 5.93
C PRO A 546 0.15 28.74 4.70
N ASP A 547 1.47 28.73 4.85
CA ASP A 547 2.43 28.26 3.85
C ASP A 547 3.32 27.17 4.42
N PHE A 548 3.41 26.05 3.70
CA PHE A 548 4.25 24.90 4.01
C PHE A 548 5.17 24.56 2.84
N LYS A 549 6.28 23.88 3.13
CA LYS A 549 7.25 23.41 2.12
C LYS A 549 6.92 21.99 1.66
N THR A 550 7.32 21.67 0.45
CA THR A 550 7.26 20.32 -0.13
C THR A 550 8.62 19.93 -0.68
N ASP A 551 9.11 18.73 -0.33
CA ASP A 551 10.36 18.18 -0.87
C ASP A 551 10.06 16.99 -1.79
N LEU A 552 10.55 17.04 -3.03
CA LEU A 552 10.42 15.92 -3.97
C LEU A 552 11.22 14.69 -3.52
N ASN A 553 12.31 14.86 -2.76
CA ASN A 553 13.13 13.77 -2.21
C ASN A 553 13.42 12.62 -3.21
N GLY A 554 13.86 12.95 -4.43
CA GLY A 554 14.16 11.98 -5.50
C GLY A 554 12.95 11.47 -6.30
N LYS A 555 11.73 11.87 -5.95
CA LYS A 555 10.50 11.56 -6.70
C LYS A 555 10.35 12.44 -7.95
N GLN A 556 9.60 11.94 -8.93
CA GLN A 556 9.41 12.61 -10.23
C GLN A 556 8.12 13.44 -10.31
N GLN A 557 7.27 13.38 -9.28
CA GLN A 557 5.92 13.93 -9.30
C GLN A 557 5.64 14.71 -8.01
N GLU A 558 5.03 15.88 -8.13
CA GLU A 558 4.68 16.74 -6.98
C GLU A 558 3.70 16.06 -6.02
N TRP A 559 2.86 15.14 -6.51
CA TRP A 559 1.96 14.36 -5.67
C TRP A 559 2.67 13.27 -4.83
N GLU A 560 3.91 12.90 -5.19
CA GLU A 560 4.78 12.02 -4.41
C GLU A 560 5.65 12.80 -3.38
N ALA A 561 5.62 14.15 -3.39
CA ALA A 561 6.49 14.99 -2.56
C ALA A 561 6.13 14.94 -1.07
N VAL A 562 7.15 14.90 -0.21
CA VAL A 562 7.05 14.98 1.26
C VAL A 562 6.47 16.35 1.65
N VAL A 563 5.37 16.37 2.41
CA VAL A 563 4.70 17.60 2.88
C VAL A 563 5.22 17.95 4.26
N LEU A 564 5.96 19.06 4.37
CA LEU A 564 6.66 19.46 5.59
C LEU A 564 5.78 20.37 6.43
N ILE A 565 4.92 19.73 7.24
CA ILE A 565 4.08 20.35 8.28
C ILE A 565 4.40 19.75 9.66
N PRO A 566 4.31 20.50 10.77
CA PRO A 566 4.69 19.99 12.09
C PRO A 566 3.72 18.92 12.58
N PHE A 567 4.23 17.81 13.14
CA PHE A 567 3.39 16.74 13.72
C PHE A 567 2.58 17.26 14.90
N ILE A 568 1.31 16.84 15.01
CA ILE A 568 0.41 17.28 16.09
C ILE A 568 0.69 16.49 17.36
N ASP A 569 0.83 17.20 18.48
CA ASP A 569 0.74 16.59 19.80
C ASP A 569 -0.73 16.30 20.17
N GLU A 570 -0.99 15.05 20.54
CA GLU A 570 -2.32 14.52 20.89
C GLU A 570 -2.86 15.13 22.19
N THR A 571 -1.99 15.39 23.17
CA THR A 571 -2.39 15.96 24.46
C THR A 571 -2.83 17.41 24.30
N GLN A 572 -2.05 18.21 23.56
CA GLN A 572 -2.37 19.61 23.25
C GLN A 572 -3.64 19.75 22.41
N LEU A 573 -3.82 18.89 21.39
CA LEU A 573 -5.04 18.85 20.57
C LEU A 573 -6.29 18.62 21.42
N LEU A 574 -6.29 17.58 22.26
CA LEU A 574 -7.44 17.20 23.07
C LEU A 574 -7.76 18.25 24.14
N GLN A 575 -6.75 18.83 24.79
CA GLN A 575 -6.93 19.92 25.76
C GLN A 575 -7.52 21.19 25.11
N ALA A 576 -7.08 21.54 23.89
CA ALA A 576 -7.66 22.66 23.14
C ALA A 576 -9.15 22.42 22.85
N MET A 577 -9.50 21.21 22.41
CA MET A 577 -10.89 20.81 22.09
C MET A 577 -11.80 20.74 23.32
N GLU A 578 -11.32 20.29 24.49
CA GLU A 578 -12.14 20.13 25.70
C GLU A 578 -12.86 21.44 26.08
N SER A 579 -12.17 22.57 25.97
CA SER A 579 -12.71 23.91 26.22
C SER A 579 -13.94 24.24 25.37
N CYS A 580 -14.01 23.66 24.16
CA CYS A 580 -14.98 23.90 23.10
C CYS A 580 -16.13 22.88 23.09
N ASN A 581 -15.88 21.64 23.53
CA ASN A 581 -16.82 20.50 23.47
C ASN A 581 -18.21 20.79 24.06
N LYS A 582 -18.28 21.68 25.07
CA LYS A 582 -19.53 22.13 25.70
C LYS A 582 -20.47 22.93 24.78
N TYR A 583 -19.96 23.49 23.69
CA TYR A 583 -20.73 24.30 22.73
C TYR A 583 -21.28 23.49 21.53
N LEU A 584 -20.96 22.19 21.45
CA LEU A 584 -21.53 21.30 20.43
C LEU A 584 -23.05 21.21 20.53
N ARG A 585 -23.71 21.18 19.37
CA ARG A 585 -25.13 20.84 19.20
C ARG A 585 -25.35 19.34 19.47
N GLU A 586 -26.57 18.95 19.82
CA GLU A 586 -26.90 17.53 20.07
C GLU A 586 -26.75 16.64 18.82
N GLU A 587 -26.87 17.19 17.61
CA GLU A 587 -26.60 16.47 16.36
C GLU A 587 -25.10 16.27 16.13
N GLU A 588 -24.29 17.28 16.46
CA GLU A 588 -22.83 17.19 16.43
C GLU A 588 -22.31 16.19 17.48
N LYS A 589 -22.91 16.16 18.69
CA LYS A 589 -22.62 15.16 19.76
C LYS A 589 -23.07 13.73 19.44
N LYS A 590 -23.93 13.53 18.42
CA LYS A 590 -24.27 12.22 17.87
C LYS A 590 -23.26 11.82 16.80
N ARG A 591 -22.94 12.73 15.89
CA ARG A 591 -21.96 12.56 14.80
C ARG A 591 -20.51 12.37 15.30
N ASN A 592 -20.16 12.93 16.46
CA ASN A 592 -18.88 12.67 17.13
C ASN A 592 -18.92 11.41 18.01
N ARG A 593 -19.25 10.27 17.42
CA ARG A 593 -19.26 8.95 18.07
C ARG A 593 -18.84 7.89 17.08
N HIS A 594 -18.36 6.78 17.61
CA HIS A 594 -18.22 5.55 16.83
C HIS A 594 -19.56 4.79 16.82
N SER A 595 -19.82 4.08 15.72
CA SER A 595 -20.96 3.17 15.61
C SER A 595 -20.57 1.86 14.92
N GLU A 596 -21.34 0.84 15.25
CA GLU A 596 -21.24 -0.54 14.80
C GLU A 596 -21.53 -0.76 13.31
N CYS A 597 -21.02 -1.85 12.75
CA CYS A 597 -21.37 -2.26 11.38
C CYS A 597 -22.81 -2.81 11.33
N LEU A 598 -23.50 -2.59 10.21
CA LEU A 598 -24.87 -3.06 9.99
C LEU A 598 -24.89 -4.26 9.04
N MET A 599 -25.43 -5.40 9.51
CA MET A 599 -25.64 -6.59 8.70
C MET A 599 -27.11 -6.72 8.31
N TYR A 600 -27.39 -6.74 7.02
CA TYR A 600 -28.71 -6.80 6.40
C TYR A 600 -29.01 -8.16 5.75
N TRP A 601 -30.29 -8.53 5.71
CA TRP A 601 -30.79 -9.69 4.96
C TRP A 601 -32.25 -9.48 4.51
N PHE A 602 -32.72 -10.32 3.60
CA PHE A 602 -34.11 -10.33 3.13
C PHE A 602 -35.03 -11.09 4.08
N ASP A 603 -36.20 -10.52 4.38
CA ASP A 603 -37.30 -11.15 5.11
C ASP A 603 -38.58 -11.07 4.26
N GLN A 604 -39.15 -12.24 3.91
CA GLN A 604 -40.38 -12.30 3.11
C GLN A 604 -41.61 -11.77 3.86
N ASP A 605 -41.62 -11.88 5.19
CA ASP A 605 -42.73 -11.49 6.06
C ASP A 605 -42.60 -10.05 6.56
N ALA A 606 -41.42 -9.42 6.37
CA ALA A 606 -41.25 -7.99 6.52
C ALA A 606 -42.13 -7.20 5.53
N GLY A 607 -42.68 -6.09 6.02
CA GLY A 607 -43.57 -5.24 5.26
C GLY A 607 -43.92 -3.95 5.97
N PHE A 608 -42.93 -3.07 6.11
CA PHE A 608 -43.07 -1.78 6.78
C PHE A 608 -42.61 -0.65 5.86
N LYS A 609 -43.13 0.56 6.06
CA LYS A 609 -42.69 1.74 5.30
C LYS A 609 -41.32 2.19 5.79
N TYR A 610 -40.34 2.30 4.89
CA TYR A 610 -39.03 2.86 5.18
C TYR A 610 -38.94 4.27 4.55
N PRO A 611 -38.75 5.34 5.34
CA PRO A 611 -38.69 6.69 4.81
C PRO A 611 -37.39 6.91 4.02
N SER A 612 -37.47 7.71 2.95
CA SER A 612 -36.28 8.22 2.29
C SER A 612 -35.62 9.32 3.14
N PRO A 613 -34.29 9.38 3.23
CA PRO A 613 -33.58 10.51 3.86
C PRO A 613 -33.71 11.81 3.05
N TRP A 614 -34.10 11.74 1.77
CA TRP A 614 -34.36 12.91 0.92
C TRP A 614 -35.58 12.67 0.01
N PRO A 615 -36.82 12.76 0.53
CA PRO A 615 -38.04 12.39 -0.19
C PRO A 615 -38.30 13.12 -1.52
N GLU A 616 -37.71 14.30 -1.69
CA GLU A 616 -37.82 15.13 -2.91
C GLU A 616 -37.00 14.59 -4.09
N LYS A 617 -35.96 13.79 -3.81
CA LYS A 617 -35.01 13.26 -4.79
C LYS A 617 -35.11 11.74 -4.93
N PHE A 618 -35.30 11.05 -3.80
CA PHE A 618 -35.45 9.60 -3.74
C PHE A 618 -36.78 9.26 -3.04
N PRO A 619 -37.70 8.49 -3.65
CA PRO A 619 -39.02 8.22 -3.06
C PRO A 619 -38.93 7.34 -1.80
N SER A 620 -39.89 7.47 -0.89
CA SER A 620 -39.96 6.54 0.27
C SER A 620 -40.41 5.14 -0.15
N LEU A 621 -39.88 4.12 0.52
CA LEU A 621 -40.14 2.72 0.21
C LEU A 621 -41.37 2.23 1.00
N GLU A 622 -42.51 2.15 0.33
CA GLU A 622 -43.81 1.81 0.96
C GLU A 622 -43.86 0.40 1.57
N LYS A 623 -43.09 -0.56 1.03
CA LYS A 623 -42.94 -1.90 1.61
C LYS A 623 -41.47 -2.35 1.60
N CYS A 624 -40.75 -2.01 2.67
CA CYS A 624 -39.44 -2.58 2.96
C CYS A 624 -39.57 -4.05 3.40
N ARG A 625 -38.68 -4.88 2.86
CA ARG A 625 -38.49 -6.30 3.18
C ARG A 625 -37.09 -6.59 3.75
N ALA A 626 -36.25 -5.57 3.89
CA ALA A 626 -34.96 -5.72 4.55
C ALA A 626 -35.13 -5.80 6.07
N ARG A 627 -34.35 -6.68 6.70
CA ARG A 627 -34.02 -6.62 8.12
C ARG A 627 -32.56 -6.25 8.27
N TYR A 628 -32.20 -5.77 9.45
CA TYR A 628 -30.81 -5.61 9.83
C TYR A 628 -30.60 -5.95 11.31
N LYS A 629 -29.35 -6.25 11.65
CA LYS A 629 -28.85 -6.33 13.02
C LYS A 629 -27.55 -5.55 13.12
N ILE A 630 -27.22 -5.18 14.35
CA ILE A 630 -26.00 -4.46 14.70
C ILE A 630 -24.87 -5.48 14.94
N ILE A 631 -23.67 -5.21 14.43
CA ILE A 631 -22.45 -6.00 14.61
C ILE A 631 -21.47 -5.21 15.47
N SER A 632 -21.25 -5.68 16.71
CA SER A 632 -20.40 -5.03 17.70
C SER A 632 -18.99 -4.72 17.17
N LEU A 633 -18.38 -3.62 17.64
CA LEU A 633 -17.06 -3.16 17.19
C LEU A 633 -15.93 -4.19 17.40
N ASP A 634 -16.10 -5.09 18.37
CA ASP A 634 -15.18 -6.19 18.71
C ASP A 634 -15.53 -7.52 18.03
N ALA A 635 -16.63 -7.61 17.28
CA ALA A 635 -17.16 -8.89 16.75
C ALA A 635 -16.26 -9.58 15.72
N TRP A 636 -15.26 -8.88 15.17
CA TRP A 636 -14.25 -9.41 14.24
C TRP A 636 -12.83 -9.39 14.81
N HIS A 637 -12.66 -9.09 16.10
CA HIS A 637 -11.36 -9.16 16.75
C HIS A 637 -10.88 -10.61 16.85
N VAL A 638 -9.80 -10.93 16.15
CA VAL A 638 -9.15 -12.25 16.19
C VAL A 638 -7.89 -12.15 17.03
N ASP A 639 -7.83 -12.93 18.11
CA ASP A 639 -6.63 -13.07 18.93
C ASP A 639 -5.45 -13.56 18.09
N VAL A 640 -4.29 -12.92 18.25
CA VAL A 640 -3.08 -13.14 17.43
C VAL A 640 -2.65 -14.61 17.42
N SER A 641 -2.78 -15.33 18.54
CA SER A 641 -2.39 -16.75 18.64
C SER A 641 -3.34 -17.71 17.91
N HIS A 642 -4.51 -17.22 17.50
CA HIS A 642 -5.53 -17.98 16.77
C HIS A 642 -5.47 -17.75 15.25
N ASN A 643 -4.75 -16.72 14.78
CA ASN A 643 -4.57 -16.46 13.35
C ASN A 643 -3.71 -17.56 12.71
N LYS A 644 -4.32 -18.42 11.90
CA LYS A 644 -3.67 -19.56 11.26
C LYS A 644 -3.63 -19.37 9.75
N ILE A 645 -2.44 -19.57 9.17
CA ILE A 645 -2.24 -19.70 7.72
C ILE A 645 -3.14 -20.84 7.21
N THR A 646 -3.96 -20.55 6.20
CA THR A 646 -4.82 -21.54 5.54
C THR A 646 -3.94 -22.55 4.81
N LYS A 647 -4.07 -23.84 5.15
CA LYS A 647 -3.44 -24.90 4.36
C LYS A 647 -4.27 -25.15 3.11
N ILE A 648 -3.79 -24.67 1.96
CA ILE A 648 -4.37 -24.98 0.65
C ILE A 648 -4.48 -26.52 0.49
N ASP A 649 -5.66 -27.03 0.11
CA ASP A 649 -5.76 -28.42 -0.33
C ASP A 649 -5.18 -28.56 -1.74
N GLN A 650 -3.93 -29.02 -1.82
CA GLN A 650 -3.19 -29.23 -3.06
C GLN A 650 -3.84 -30.24 -4.03
N LYS A 651 -4.90 -30.96 -3.60
CA LYS A 651 -5.68 -31.85 -4.47
C LYS A 651 -6.62 -31.10 -5.41
N ALA A 652 -7.08 -29.91 -5.03
CA ALA A 652 -7.95 -29.07 -5.85
C ALA A 652 -7.12 -28.28 -6.88
N LEU A 653 -6.56 -29.00 -7.86
CA LEU A 653 -5.70 -28.41 -8.91
C LEU A 653 -6.44 -27.45 -9.86
N TYR A 654 -7.77 -27.48 -9.90
CA TYR A 654 -8.60 -26.56 -10.68
C TYR A 654 -9.79 -26.11 -9.85
N PHE A 655 -10.13 -24.82 -9.95
CA PHE A 655 -11.46 -24.33 -9.61
C PHE A 655 -11.96 -23.49 -10.80
N CYS A 656 -13.22 -23.67 -11.21
CA CYS A 656 -13.78 -22.99 -12.37
C CYS A 656 -13.72 -21.46 -12.19
N GLY A 657 -13.01 -20.78 -13.09
CA GLY A 657 -12.77 -19.33 -13.04
C GLY A 657 -11.58 -18.88 -12.16
N PHE A 658 -10.84 -19.78 -11.52
CA PHE A 658 -9.58 -19.45 -10.84
C PHE A 658 -8.39 -20.06 -11.59
N PRO A 659 -7.56 -19.23 -12.24
CA PRO A 659 -6.48 -19.70 -13.11
C PRO A 659 -5.29 -20.26 -12.33
N THR A 660 -4.58 -21.20 -12.97
CA THR A 660 -3.31 -21.80 -12.51
C THR A 660 -2.42 -22.12 -13.71
N LEU A 661 -1.10 -21.99 -13.51
CA LEU A 661 -0.07 -22.38 -14.45
C LEU A 661 0.10 -23.91 -14.50
N LYS A 662 -0.33 -24.64 -13.47
CA LYS A 662 -0.01 -26.06 -13.23
C LYS A 662 -0.63 -27.07 -14.22
N HIS A 663 -1.60 -26.67 -15.04
CA HIS A 663 -2.28 -27.57 -15.99
C HIS A 663 -1.42 -28.00 -17.17
N ILE A 664 -0.43 -27.21 -17.58
CA ILE A 664 0.43 -27.50 -18.72
C ILE A 664 1.87 -27.65 -18.22
N LYS A 665 2.57 -28.71 -18.63
CA LYS A 665 4.01 -28.88 -18.38
C LYS A 665 4.76 -27.71 -19.05
N HIS A 666 5.54 -26.96 -18.29
CA HIS A 666 6.33 -25.86 -18.83
C HIS A 666 7.61 -25.65 -18.01
N LYS A 667 8.61 -25.00 -18.62
CA LYS A 667 9.72 -24.34 -17.92
C LYS A 667 9.37 -22.87 -17.68
N PHE A 668 10.02 -22.24 -16.72
CA PHE A 668 9.92 -20.80 -16.49
C PHE A 668 11.32 -20.19 -16.37
N PHE A 669 11.48 -18.94 -16.81
CA PHE A 669 12.72 -18.17 -16.67
C PHE A 669 12.49 -16.67 -16.80
N LEU A 670 13.33 -15.87 -16.16
CA LEU A 670 13.34 -14.41 -16.33
C LEU A 670 14.04 -14.02 -17.64
N LYS A 671 13.42 -13.13 -18.42
CA LYS A 671 14.00 -12.57 -19.65
C LYS A 671 13.47 -11.16 -19.90
N LYS A 672 14.32 -10.26 -20.40
CA LYS A 672 13.89 -8.95 -20.92
C LYS A 672 13.27 -9.17 -22.31
N SER A 673 11.96 -9.41 -22.36
CA SER A 673 11.23 -9.77 -23.59
C SER A 673 10.44 -8.60 -24.19
N GLY A 674 10.28 -7.48 -23.47
CA GLY A 674 9.56 -6.30 -23.96
C GLY A 674 8.04 -6.49 -24.03
N VAL A 675 7.49 -7.37 -23.20
CA VAL A 675 6.06 -7.74 -23.21
C VAL A 675 5.16 -6.50 -23.06
N GLN A 676 4.03 -6.51 -23.76
CA GLN A 676 3.10 -5.38 -23.80
C GLN A 676 1.82 -5.74 -23.03
N VAL A 677 1.82 -5.50 -21.72
CA VAL A 677 0.67 -5.69 -20.83
C VAL A 677 -0.22 -4.43 -20.78
N PHE A 678 0.36 -3.26 -21.05
CA PHE A 678 -0.32 -1.97 -21.13
C PHE A 678 -0.09 -1.32 -22.51
N GLN A 679 -0.30 -0.02 -22.64
CA GLN A 679 -0.17 0.71 -23.91
C GLN A 679 1.30 0.90 -24.39
N GLN A 680 2.27 0.29 -23.69
CA GLN A 680 3.71 0.37 -23.95
C GLN A 680 4.39 -0.97 -23.58
N SER A 681 5.45 -1.33 -24.29
CA SER A 681 6.33 -2.46 -23.92
C SER A 681 7.03 -2.23 -22.57
N SER A 682 7.13 -3.29 -21.77
CA SER A 682 7.89 -3.30 -20.52
C SER A 682 9.39 -3.10 -20.75
N ARG A 683 10.11 -2.52 -19.78
CA ARG A 683 11.59 -2.38 -19.82
C ARG A 683 12.35 -3.39 -18.95
N GLY A 684 11.66 -3.99 -17.98
CA GLY A 684 12.24 -4.92 -17.01
C GLY A 684 12.39 -6.35 -17.51
N GLU A 685 12.73 -7.24 -16.58
CA GLU A 685 12.67 -8.70 -16.77
C GLU A 685 11.24 -9.20 -16.54
N ASN A 686 10.78 -10.10 -17.41
CA ASN A 686 9.47 -10.73 -17.38
C ASN A 686 9.65 -12.23 -17.09
N MET A 687 8.76 -12.84 -16.30
CA MET A 687 8.74 -14.30 -16.11
C MET A 687 8.09 -14.95 -17.33
N MET A 688 8.93 -15.51 -18.20
CA MET A 688 8.51 -16.22 -19.41
C MET A 688 8.20 -17.67 -19.07
N LEU A 689 7.17 -18.22 -19.69
CA LEU A 689 6.79 -19.63 -19.59
C LEU A 689 7.00 -20.30 -20.96
N GLU A 690 7.76 -21.39 -20.98
CA GLU A 690 8.07 -22.19 -22.18
C GLU A 690 7.35 -23.54 -22.06
N ILE A 691 6.27 -23.72 -22.82
CA ILE A 691 5.47 -24.96 -22.83
C ILE A 691 6.34 -26.13 -23.31
N LEU A 692 6.27 -27.25 -22.59
CA LEU A 692 6.91 -28.50 -22.96
C LEU A 692 5.92 -29.36 -23.74
N VAL A 693 6.28 -29.68 -24.97
CA VAL A 693 5.60 -30.68 -25.80
C VAL A 693 6.28 -32.03 -25.54
N ASP A 694 5.51 -33.09 -25.35
CA ASP A 694 6.03 -34.46 -25.39
C ASP A 694 6.11 -34.87 -26.88
N ASP A 695 7.33 -35.14 -27.37
CA ASP A 695 7.71 -35.15 -28.80
C ASP A 695 7.25 -36.39 -29.61
N ASP A 696 6.16 -37.07 -29.20
CA ASP A 696 5.70 -38.33 -29.80
C ASP A 696 4.98 -38.07 -31.14
N SER A 697 5.67 -38.32 -32.26
CA SER A 697 5.29 -37.84 -33.60
C SER A 697 3.96 -38.39 -34.13
N ASP A 698 3.50 -39.52 -33.60
CA ASP A 698 2.27 -40.18 -34.04
C ASP A 698 1.02 -39.57 -33.35
N GLU A 699 1.12 -39.06 -32.12
CA GLU A 699 -0.03 -38.40 -31.45
C GLU A 699 -0.34 -37.02 -32.05
N LEU A 700 0.66 -36.35 -32.64
CA LEU A 700 0.55 -35.00 -33.20
C LEU A 700 -0.08 -34.94 -34.62
N GLN A 701 -0.42 -36.08 -35.24
CA GLN A 701 -1.05 -36.10 -36.57
C GLN A 701 -2.49 -35.53 -36.53
N ILE A 702 -2.88 -34.77 -37.56
CA ILE A 702 -4.14 -34.02 -37.59
C ILE A 702 -5.37 -34.92 -37.44
N GLU A 703 -5.36 -36.13 -38.02
CA GLU A 703 -6.42 -37.13 -37.87
C GLU A 703 -6.56 -37.62 -36.43
N ASN A 704 -5.43 -37.86 -35.75
CA ASN A 704 -5.40 -38.33 -34.37
C ASN A 704 -5.90 -37.25 -33.43
N VAL A 705 -5.37 -36.03 -33.54
CA VAL A 705 -5.83 -34.85 -32.79
C VAL A 705 -7.33 -34.61 -33.04
N ALA A 706 -7.80 -34.64 -34.28
CA ALA A 706 -9.23 -34.50 -34.59
C ALA A 706 -10.08 -35.62 -33.96
N SER A 707 -9.64 -36.88 -34.01
CA SER A 707 -10.37 -37.98 -33.34
C SER A 707 -10.47 -37.78 -31.82
N LEU A 708 -9.46 -37.13 -31.22
CA LEU A 708 -9.38 -36.85 -29.79
C LEU A 708 -10.24 -35.66 -29.35
N VAL A 709 -10.32 -34.57 -30.12
CA VAL A 709 -11.03 -33.34 -29.66
C VAL A 709 -12.23 -32.87 -30.49
N LEU A 710 -12.36 -33.25 -31.77
CA LEU A 710 -13.38 -32.68 -32.66
C LEU A 710 -14.81 -32.99 -32.16
N GLY A 711 -15.64 -31.95 -32.11
CA GLY A 711 -17.02 -31.98 -31.60
C GLY A 711 -17.17 -32.10 -30.08
N LYS A 712 -16.07 -32.14 -29.32
CA LYS A 712 -16.06 -32.27 -27.86
C LYS A 712 -15.79 -30.91 -27.20
N SER A 713 -16.21 -30.78 -25.94
CA SER A 713 -15.72 -29.71 -25.05
C SER A 713 -14.26 -29.97 -24.67
N VAL A 714 -13.47 -28.91 -24.69
CA VAL A 714 -12.09 -28.86 -24.18
C VAL A 714 -11.88 -27.53 -23.43
N PHE A 715 -10.81 -27.42 -22.65
CA PHE A 715 -10.40 -26.15 -22.04
C PHE A 715 -9.34 -25.46 -22.90
N VAL A 716 -9.52 -24.15 -23.13
CA VAL A 716 -8.64 -23.29 -23.94
C VAL A 716 -8.18 -22.06 -23.13
N ASN A 717 -7.36 -21.18 -23.72
CA ASN A 717 -6.96 -19.88 -23.14
C ASN A 717 -6.12 -19.96 -21.84
N TRP A 718 -5.35 -21.03 -21.65
CA TRP A 718 -4.41 -21.20 -20.52
C TRP A 718 -3.52 -19.95 -20.29
N PRO A 719 -3.36 -19.49 -19.03
CA PRO A 719 -3.85 -20.09 -17.79
C PRO A 719 -5.31 -19.77 -17.41
N HIS A 720 -5.97 -18.85 -18.12
CA HIS A 720 -7.36 -18.44 -17.89
C HIS A 720 -8.31 -19.41 -18.60
N LEU A 721 -8.45 -20.62 -18.03
CA LEU A 721 -9.13 -21.73 -18.71
C LEU A 721 -10.64 -21.51 -18.92
N GLU A 722 -11.02 -21.38 -20.18
CA GLU A 722 -12.42 -21.30 -20.67
C GLU A 722 -12.83 -22.63 -21.32
N GLU A 723 -14.06 -23.11 -21.10
CA GLU A 723 -14.61 -24.28 -21.82
C GLU A 723 -15.08 -23.88 -23.23
N ALA A 724 -14.62 -24.62 -24.25
CA ALA A 724 -14.98 -24.40 -25.65
C ALA A 724 -15.21 -25.72 -26.40
N ARG A 725 -16.15 -25.73 -27.37
CA ARG A 725 -16.38 -26.86 -28.28
C ARG A 725 -15.47 -26.76 -29.50
N VAL A 726 -14.73 -27.82 -29.82
CA VAL A 726 -13.85 -27.83 -31.00
C VAL A 726 -14.64 -28.11 -32.27
N VAL A 727 -14.95 -27.06 -33.04
CA VAL A 727 -15.68 -27.16 -34.32
C VAL A 727 -14.79 -27.54 -35.51
N ALA A 728 -13.47 -27.38 -35.40
CA ALA A 728 -12.50 -27.75 -36.43
C ALA A 728 -11.08 -27.91 -35.87
N VAL A 729 -10.24 -28.69 -36.56
CA VAL A 729 -8.79 -28.84 -36.32
C VAL A 729 -8.05 -28.59 -37.64
N SER A 730 -6.87 -27.98 -37.59
CA SER A 730 -6.08 -27.62 -38.78
C SER A 730 -4.59 -27.60 -38.46
N ASP A 731 -3.76 -28.14 -39.35
CA ASP A 731 -2.30 -28.08 -39.29
C ASP A 731 -1.72 -26.86 -40.05
N GLY A 732 -2.46 -26.36 -41.04
CA GLY A 732 -2.09 -25.26 -41.94
C GLY A 732 -2.31 -25.58 -43.43
N GLU A 733 -2.30 -26.87 -43.79
CA GLU A 733 -2.56 -27.38 -45.15
C GLU A 733 -3.91 -28.09 -45.23
N THR A 734 -4.23 -28.88 -44.20
CA THR A 734 -5.44 -29.67 -44.04
C THR A 734 -6.34 -29.06 -42.95
N LYS A 735 -7.66 -29.22 -43.11
CA LYS A 735 -8.64 -28.82 -42.10
C LYS A 735 -9.76 -29.85 -41.98
N LEU A 736 -9.91 -30.42 -40.78
CA LEU A 736 -11.01 -31.32 -40.41
C LEU A 736 -12.05 -30.51 -39.64
N VAL A 737 -13.34 -30.75 -39.90
CA VAL A 737 -14.47 -29.93 -39.42
C VAL A 737 -15.57 -30.85 -38.88
N GLU A 738 -16.24 -30.41 -37.81
CA GLU A 738 -17.41 -31.09 -37.26
C GLU A 738 -18.56 -31.14 -38.28
N SER A 739 -19.21 -32.30 -38.41
CA SER A 739 -20.17 -32.64 -39.48
C SER A 739 -21.64 -32.38 -39.13
#